data_AF-A0A813XMA7-F1
#
_entry.id   AF-A0A813XMA7-F1
#
_cell.length_a   1.000
_cell.length_b   1.000
_cell.length_c   1.000
_cell.angle_alpha   90.00
_cell.angle_beta   90.00
_cell.angle_gamma   90.00
#
_symmetry.space_group_name_H-M   'P 1'
#
loop_
_entity.id
_entity.type
_entity.pdbx_description
1 polymer ?
#
loop_
_entity_poly.entity_id
_entity_poly.type
_entity_poly.pdbx_seq_one_letter_code
_entity_poly.pdbx_strand_id
1 'polypeptide(L)'
;MPVFSSGKKKSDEYYCKIFTMDAELQFTIEATAKGNTIFSLICQTIGLREHWYFGVKYIDKFSNEWNWLQLNRTIISQPIQISPKTSDSTHVIDNNNKPHLLRSLPISSSISTLSLSSSIINTTQQSIKGTIELYFVVKFYPEDITHELIQDITRHLFYLQVKQDILNMDIYCPPDTAAHLASLSLQAKFGDYDQAVCSSESLNLENEGLLPLSCFQKIELSRSDWFDRIIALWRTHTSLTREESEMSYLKHAQDLDMFGLAFFEISKMQGTNKSSPQQQIKLYNQQQQQQSDQLSIAAELWLGIDSLGIRFYKKNKLRPEVFFSWCDIKSVTVHDKKVVLYLASDKHATFAFYTAKSSISKEILDLAMGNHELYIRRRQEQSIEIQQMRYFEEQQQKEKMRIVTRERSLRLQAEKHRDEIEHNFINYQQQMKEIHQTLLKYQEVADLLAHKAQISSEEARLQAAKALEIETQLERCKYEMNRNEEEKQLYARQINGCKQIISTLVNDSVQNSNHFYSSHCNEFNLLSSTIEQRRQEADELKLELAKWRVAEAAAREKLLAITQVNQSLAVSNSTTAVQSSSSRPINLSPPPYQPITRIDDSNQINERIQLIEKQSKQTQLELQLQDLKNIIQSKKIEQRQTSLDKAYEESLAGGDNKYSTIQKARLGTTLRRMAMLQDL
;
A
#
# COMPACT_ATOMS: atom_id res chain seq x y z
N MET A 1 -63.34 26.75 32.93
CA MET A 1 -62.11 27.49 32.57
C MET A 1 -61.23 26.57 31.73
N PRO A 2 -60.79 26.98 30.53
CA PRO A 2 -59.89 26.17 29.74
C PRO A 2 -58.44 26.35 30.19
N VAL A 3 -57.70 25.25 30.20
CA VAL A 3 -56.29 25.12 30.59
C VAL A 3 -55.42 25.76 29.50
N PHE A 4 -54.58 26.72 29.87
CA PHE A 4 -53.57 27.30 28.97
C PHE A 4 -52.51 26.24 28.62
N SER A 5 -52.50 25.76 27.37
CA SER A 5 -51.35 25.06 26.81
C SER A 5 -50.24 26.08 26.53
N SER A 6 -49.14 26.02 27.26
CA SER A 6 -47.93 26.81 26.97
C SER A 6 -47.33 26.33 25.65
N GLY A 7 -47.62 27.05 24.56
CA GLY A 7 -46.99 26.81 23.26
C GLY A 7 -45.49 27.01 23.34
N LYS A 8 -44.70 25.93 23.25
CA LYS A 8 -43.26 26.02 23.01
C LYS A 8 -43.04 26.73 21.68
N LYS A 9 -42.43 27.92 21.69
CA LYS A 9 -41.95 28.59 20.47
C LYS A 9 -41.01 27.64 19.73
N LYS A 10 -41.32 27.31 18.47
CA LYS A 10 -40.47 26.50 17.60
C LYS A 10 -39.16 27.25 17.32
N SER A 11 -38.02 26.59 17.50
CA SER A 11 -36.69 27.13 17.22
C SER A 11 -36.42 27.17 15.71
N ASP A 12 -35.71 28.20 15.26
CA ASP A 12 -35.25 28.28 13.88
C ASP A 12 -34.15 27.24 13.63
N GLU A 13 -34.12 26.65 12.44
CA GLU A 13 -33.15 25.61 12.04
C GLU A 13 -32.31 26.06 10.83
N TYR A 14 -31.07 25.59 10.80
CA TYR A 14 -30.08 25.90 9.77
C TYR A 14 -29.43 24.62 9.24
N TYR A 15 -29.11 24.61 7.95
CA TYR A 15 -28.31 23.56 7.36
C TYR A 15 -26.83 23.85 7.60
N CYS A 16 -26.07 22.88 8.07
CA CYS A 16 -24.66 23.03 8.34
C CYS A 16 -23.87 22.02 7.51
N LYS A 17 -22.98 22.53 6.65
CA LYS A 17 -21.99 21.76 5.90
C LYS A 17 -20.64 21.89 6.60
N ILE A 18 -20.03 20.77 6.90
CA ILE A 18 -18.77 20.70 7.62
C ILE A 18 -17.76 20.00 6.72
N PHE A 19 -16.72 20.73 6.35
CA PHE A 19 -15.63 20.22 5.53
C PHE A 19 -14.49 19.79 6.44
N THR A 20 -14.16 18.51 6.41
CA THR A 20 -12.91 17.97 6.95
C THR A 20 -11.90 17.85 5.79
N MET A 21 -10.69 17.32 6.05
CA MET A 21 -9.70 17.14 4.99
C MET A 21 -10.04 16.03 3.99
N ASP A 22 -10.87 15.06 4.38
CA ASP A 22 -11.20 13.85 3.60
C ASP A 22 -12.70 13.61 3.39
N ALA A 23 -13.56 14.31 4.13
CA ALA A 23 -15.01 14.13 4.07
C ALA A 23 -15.80 15.45 4.17
N GLU A 24 -17.01 15.45 3.61
CA GLU A 24 -18.04 16.47 3.83
C GLU A 24 -19.16 15.87 4.69
N LEU A 25 -19.44 16.51 5.83
CA LEU A 25 -20.52 16.12 6.73
C LEU A 25 -21.65 17.15 6.64
N GLN A 26 -22.89 16.70 6.77
CA GLN A 26 -24.06 17.55 6.64
C GLN A 26 -25.06 17.29 7.79
N PHE A 27 -25.43 18.35 8.49
CA PHE A 27 -26.32 18.28 9.66
C PHE A 27 -27.34 19.41 9.64
N THR A 28 -28.49 19.20 10.30
CA THR A 28 -29.42 20.29 10.64
C THR A 28 -29.19 20.69 12.08
N ILE A 29 -29.04 21.99 12.32
CA ILE A 29 -28.76 22.54 13.65
C ILE A 29 -29.80 23.58 14.05
N GLU A 30 -30.16 23.61 15.32
CA GLU A 30 -31.00 24.66 15.88
C GLU A 30 -30.23 25.98 16.04
N ALA A 31 -30.90 27.11 15.92
CA ALA A 31 -30.32 28.45 16.11
C ALA A 31 -29.67 28.64 17.49
N THR A 32 -30.18 27.94 18.49
CA THR A 32 -29.72 27.92 19.88
C THR A 32 -28.50 27.04 20.10
N ALA A 33 -28.07 26.27 19.10
CA ALA A 33 -26.91 25.40 19.20
C ALA A 33 -25.62 26.22 19.46
N LYS A 34 -24.82 25.75 20.40
CA LYS A 34 -23.50 26.30 20.71
C LYS A 34 -22.43 25.67 19.83
N GLY A 35 -21.30 26.36 19.66
CA GLY A 35 -20.16 25.82 18.93
C GLY A 35 -19.68 24.47 19.47
N ASN A 36 -19.70 24.27 20.80
CA ASN A 36 -19.33 22.99 21.42
C ASN A 36 -20.24 21.83 20.97
N THR A 37 -21.54 22.07 20.81
CA THR A 37 -22.48 21.01 20.37
C THR A 37 -22.12 20.51 18.98
N ILE A 38 -21.79 21.43 18.06
CA ILE A 38 -21.36 21.06 16.70
C ILE A 38 -20.00 20.39 16.72
N PHE A 39 -19.06 20.94 17.48
CA PHE A 39 -17.73 20.36 17.62
C PHE A 39 -17.79 18.91 18.11
N SER A 40 -18.58 18.64 19.15
CA SER A 40 -18.82 17.28 19.66
C SER A 40 -19.50 16.37 18.63
N LEU A 41 -20.49 16.89 17.89
CA LEU A 41 -21.18 16.13 16.84
C LEU A 41 -20.21 15.70 15.72
N ILE A 42 -19.32 16.60 15.29
CA ILE A 42 -18.28 16.28 14.30
C ILE A 42 -17.40 15.15 14.84
N CYS A 43 -16.82 15.33 16.02
CA CYS A 43 -15.89 14.37 16.62
C CYS A 43 -16.53 12.99 16.78
N GLN A 44 -17.78 12.93 17.25
CA GLN A 44 -18.51 11.68 17.39
C GLN A 44 -18.80 11.01 16.04
N THR A 45 -19.13 11.78 15.01
CA THR A 45 -19.45 11.24 13.67
C THR A 45 -18.25 10.59 13.01
N ILE A 46 -17.06 11.19 13.15
CA ILE A 46 -15.82 10.66 12.55
C ILE A 46 -15.05 9.70 13.49
N GLY A 47 -15.55 9.46 14.71
CA GLY A 47 -14.88 8.60 15.69
C GLY A 47 -13.61 9.19 16.31
N LEU A 48 -13.45 10.52 16.29
CA LEU A 48 -12.28 11.22 16.81
C LEU A 48 -12.44 11.47 18.32
N ARG A 49 -11.50 10.94 19.10
CA ARG A 49 -11.39 11.12 20.56
C ARG A 49 -10.28 12.08 20.94
N GLU A 50 -9.23 12.21 20.12
CA GLU A 50 -8.13 13.17 20.30
C GLU A 50 -8.53 14.59 19.87
N HIS A 51 -9.70 15.03 20.31
CA HIS A 51 -10.34 16.26 19.84
C HIS A 51 -9.57 17.54 20.21
N TRP A 52 -8.67 17.49 21.19
CA TRP A 52 -7.91 18.65 21.66
C TRP A 52 -6.93 19.25 20.64
N TYR A 53 -6.63 18.54 19.55
CA TYR A 53 -5.82 19.09 18.46
C TYR A 53 -6.61 19.92 17.45
N PHE A 54 -7.94 19.82 17.44
CA PHE A 54 -8.76 20.32 16.35
C PHE A 54 -9.57 21.54 16.75
N GLY A 55 -9.98 22.30 15.74
CA GLY A 55 -10.92 23.40 15.87
C GLY A 55 -11.79 23.53 14.63
N VAL A 56 -12.78 24.40 14.71
CA VAL A 56 -13.66 24.71 13.57
C VAL A 56 -13.40 26.13 13.13
N LYS A 57 -13.15 26.33 11.85
CA LYS A 57 -13.04 27.65 11.21
C LYS A 57 -14.28 27.98 10.40
N TYR A 58 -14.52 29.27 10.23
CA TYR A 58 -15.53 29.82 9.34
C TYR A 58 -15.02 31.10 8.68
N ILE A 59 -15.68 31.54 7.61
CA ILE A 59 -15.40 32.83 6.98
C ILE A 59 -16.32 33.90 7.57
N ASP A 60 -15.71 34.97 8.07
CA ASP A 60 -16.43 36.11 8.65
C ASP A 60 -17.19 36.88 7.57
N LYS A 61 -18.48 37.11 7.80
CA LYS A 61 -19.35 37.80 6.84
C LYS A 61 -19.00 39.27 6.60
N PHE A 62 -18.26 39.90 7.51
CA PHE A 62 -17.88 41.31 7.42
C PHE A 62 -16.47 41.50 6.89
N SER A 63 -15.51 40.71 7.37
CA SER A 63 -14.11 40.85 6.94
C SER A 63 -13.73 39.94 5.77
N ASN A 64 -14.52 38.90 5.47
CA ASN A 64 -14.16 37.84 4.55
C ASN A 64 -12.82 37.14 4.92
N GLU A 65 -12.46 37.20 6.21
CA GLU A 65 -11.28 36.55 6.78
C GLU A 65 -11.69 35.30 7.57
N TRP A 66 -10.74 34.40 7.76
CA TRP A 66 -10.95 33.19 8.56
C TRP A 66 -11.00 33.51 10.04
N ASN A 67 -11.95 32.91 10.74
CA ASN A 67 -12.05 33.00 12.19
C ASN A 67 -12.32 31.63 12.81
N TRP A 68 -11.82 31.44 14.03
CA TRP A 68 -12.10 30.24 14.83
C TRP A 68 -13.47 30.36 15.49
N LEU A 69 -14.23 29.27 15.40
CA LEU A 69 -15.51 29.11 16.06
C LEU A 69 -15.32 29.07 17.58
N GLN A 70 -16.02 29.97 18.27
CA GLN A 70 -16.01 30.05 19.73
C GLN A 70 -17.00 29.02 20.29
N LEU A 71 -16.49 27.99 20.98
CA LEU A 71 -17.27 26.82 21.41
C LEU A 71 -18.35 27.15 22.45
N ASN A 72 -18.11 28.17 23.28
CA ASN A 72 -19.04 28.60 24.34
C ASN A 72 -20.19 29.50 23.83
N ARG A 73 -20.11 29.98 22.58
CA ARG A 73 -21.10 30.88 21.97
C ARG A 73 -22.05 30.15 21.04
N THR A 74 -23.26 30.69 20.88
CA THR A 74 -24.22 30.21 19.88
C THR A 74 -23.73 30.50 18.47
N ILE A 75 -24.03 29.62 17.52
CA ILE A 75 -23.58 29.75 16.13
C ILE A 75 -24.07 31.05 15.50
N ILE A 76 -25.36 31.35 15.65
CA ILE A 76 -25.99 32.51 15.02
C ILE A 76 -25.50 33.84 15.62
N SER A 77 -24.98 33.83 16.85
CA SER A 77 -24.38 35.03 17.48
C SER A 77 -23.00 35.39 16.94
N GLN A 78 -22.36 34.47 16.22
CA GLN A 78 -21.03 34.68 15.64
C GLN A 78 -21.19 35.24 14.21
N PRO A 79 -20.23 36.04 13.72
CA PRO A 79 -20.31 36.70 12.41
C PRO A 79 -20.07 35.72 11.24
N ILE A 80 -20.75 34.58 11.24
CA ILE A 80 -20.62 33.54 10.21
C ILE A 80 -21.42 33.94 8.98
N GLN A 81 -20.86 33.71 7.79
CA GLN A 81 -21.59 33.86 6.53
C GLN A 81 -22.69 32.78 6.42
N ILE A 82 -23.93 33.23 6.20
CA ILE A 82 -25.10 32.34 6.04
C ILE A 82 -25.65 32.54 4.63
N SER A 83 -25.59 31.50 3.81
CA SER A 83 -26.12 31.52 2.45
C SER A 83 -27.64 31.26 2.48
N PRO A 84 -28.47 32.12 1.85
CA PRO A 84 -29.92 31.90 1.78
C PRO A 84 -30.24 30.68 0.90
N LYS A 85 -31.41 30.06 1.12
CA LYS A 85 -31.93 28.99 0.25
C LYS A 85 -32.09 29.52 -1.18
N THR A 86 -31.25 29.08 -2.11
CA THR A 86 -31.52 29.24 -3.54
C THR A 86 -32.28 28.02 -4.03
N SER A 87 -33.56 28.20 -4.39
CA SER A 87 -34.14 27.46 -5.51
C SER A 87 -33.41 27.92 -6.78
N ASP A 88 -33.03 26.97 -7.64
CA ASP A 88 -32.36 27.14 -8.93
C ASP A 88 -30.83 27.29 -8.91
N SER A 89 -30.19 26.15 -9.15
CA SER A 89 -28.77 25.99 -9.43
C SER A 89 -28.46 26.34 -10.89
N THR A 90 -28.28 27.62 -11.21
CA THR A 90 -27.37 28.08 -12.28
C THR A 90 -26.89 29.50 -11.97
N HIS A 91 -26.11 29.64 -10.90
CA HIS A 91 -25.14 30.72 -10.83
C HIS A 91 -23.75 30.09 -10.79
N VAL A 92 -23.04 30.24 -11.90
CA VAL A 92 -21.59 30.06 -11.97
C VAL A 92 -20.99 30.97 -10.91
N ILE A 93 -20.57 30.37 -9.79
CA ILE A 93 -19.80 31.08 -8.78
C ILE A 93 -18.45 31.36 -9.44
N ASP A 94 -18.17 32.64 -9.68
CA ASP A 94 -16.89 33.11 -10.20
C ASP A 94 -15.80 32.71 -9.18
N ASN A 95 -15.04 31.67 -9.53
CA ASN A 95 -14.01 31.06 -8.66
C ASN A 95 -12.83 32.00 -8.38
N ASN A 96 -12.80 33.18 -9.00
CA ASN A 96 -11.68 34.11 -8.95
C ASN A 96 -11.67 35.03 -7.72
N ASN A 97 -12.73 35.04 -6.89
CA ASN A 97 -12.86 35.96 -5.74
C ASN A 97 -12.93 35.27 -4.37
N LYS A 98 -12.58 33.97 -4.29
CA LYS A 98 -12.47 33.25 -3.00
C LYS A 98 -11.15 33.61 -2.31
N PRO A 99 -11.13 33.88 -0.99
CA PRO A 99 -9.89 34.13 -0.25
C PRO A 99 -8.90 32.97 -0.43
N HIS A 100 -7.60 33.27 -0.48
CA HIS A 100 -6.51 32.36 -0.89
C HIS A 100 -6.53 30.96 -0.24
N LEU A 101 -7.11 30.82 0.96
CA LEU A 101 -7.21 29.54 1.67
C LEU A 101 -8.36 28.62 1.19
N LEU A 102 -9.36 29.12 0.44
CA LEU A 102 -10.34 28.25 -0.24
C LEU A 102 -9.76 27.61 -1.52
N ARG A 103 -8.72 28.22 -2.11
CA ARG A 103 -7.89 27.59 -3.14
C ARG A 103 -6.96 26.51 -2.56
N SER A 104 -6.84 26.50 -1.24
CA SER A 104 -5.89 25.75 -0.43
C SER A 104 -6.51 24.54 0.27
N LEU A 105 -7.81 24.27 0.09
CA LEU A 105 -8.46 23.04 0.51
C LEU A 105 -8.55 22.10 -0.71
N PRO A 106 -8.01 20.88 -0.64
CA PRO A 106 -8.20 19.92 -1.71
C PRO A 106 -9.63 19.44 -1.63
N ILE A 107 -10.46 19.79 -2.62
CA ILE A 107 -11.59 18.92 -2.98
C ILE A 107 -10.93 17.68 -3.57
N SER A 108 -10.58 16.72 -2.71
CA SER A 108 -10.18 15.39 -3.16
C SER A 108 -11.25 14.90 -4.13
N SER A 109 -10.85 14.33 -5.28
CA SER A 109 -11.76 13.69 -6.24
C SER A 109 -12.48 12.45 -5.66
N SER A 110 -12.34 12.20 -4.36
CA SER A 110 -12.93 11.10 -3.60
C SER A 110 -13.53 11.57 -2.28
N ILE A 111 -14.25 12.70 -2.25
CA ILE A 111 -15.07 13.05 -1.07
C ILE A 111 -16.15 11.99 -0.94
N SER A 112 -16.04 11.17 0.12
CA SER A 112 -17.14 10.31 0.53
C SER A 112 -18.18 11.16 1.27
N THR A 113 -19.40 11.21 0.74
CA THR A 113 -20.52 11.89 1.39
C THR A 113 -21.14 10.95 2.40
N LEU A 114 -20.79 11.13 3.68
CA LEU A 114 -21.43 10.41 4.77
C LEU A 114 -22.71 11.14 5.17
N SER A 115 -23.82 10.74 4.54
CA SER A 115 -25.16 11.15 4.96
C SER A 115 -25.68 10.17 6.01
N LEU A 116 -25.64 10.54 7.29
CA LEU A 116 -26.48 9.87 8.28
C LEU A 116 -27.89 10.42 8.20
N SER A 117 -28.74 9.72 7.45
CA SER A 117 -30.19 9.84 7.59
C SER A 117 -30.61 9.22 8.93
N SER A 118 -30.56 10.02 9.99
CA SER A 118 -31.25 9.66 11.23
C SER A 118 -32.75 9.79 10.98
N SER A 119 -33.44 8.65 10.94
CA SER A 119 -34.87 8.55 10.75
C SER A 119 -35.65 9.24 11.88
N ILE A 120 -36.08 10.47 11.62
CA ILE A 120 -37.38 11.02 12.05
C ILE A 120 -37.90 11.85 10.88
N ILE A 121 -38.30 11.21 9.78
CA ILE A 121 -39.18 11.85 8.78
C ILE A 121 -40.61 11.47 9.13
N ASN A 122 -41.05 12.01 10.25
CA ASN A 122 -42.44 12.40 10.44
C ASN A 122 -42.33 13.74 11.14
N THR A 123 -42.64 14.84 10.44
CA THR A 123 -43.19 16.11 10.94
C THR A 123 -42.80 17.27 10.00
N THR A 124 -43.81 17.77 9.28
CA THR A 124 -44.00 19.13 8.73
C THR A 124 -42.77 19.95 8.33
N GLN A 125 -42.71 20.36 7.05
CA GLN A 125 -41.87 21.44 6.52
C GLN A 125 -41.56 22.56 7.54
N GLN A 126 -40.48 22.43 8.30
CA GLN A 126 -39.86 23.52 9.05
C GLN A 126 -39.02 24.33 8.06
N SER A 127 -39.17 25.66 8.09
CA SER A 127 -38.44 26.53 7.16
C SER A 127 -36.99 26.67 7.59
N ILE A 128 -36.13 25.74 7.16
CA ILE A 128 -34.66 25.88 7.26
C ILE A 128 -34.28 27.25 6.70
N LYS A 129 -33.62 28.09 7.51
CA LYS A 129 -33.39 29.52 7.23
C LYS A 129 -32.21 29.81 6.31
N GLY A 130 -31.24 28.91 6.23
CA GLY A 130 -30.06 29.07 5.38
C GLY A 130 -29.03 27.97 5.62
N THR A 131 -27.92 28.08 4.89
CA THR A 131 -26.79 27.15 4.94
C THR A 131 -25.57 27.82 5.54
N ILE A 132 -24.89 27.11 6.43
CA ILE A 132 -23.67 27.51 7.13
C ILE A 132 -22.56 26.56 6.71
N GLU A 133 -21.43 27.12 6.29
CA GLU A 133 -20.23 26.36 5.93
C GLU A 133 -19.16 26.50 7.02
N LEU A 134 -18.69 25.37 7.53
CA LEU A 134 -17.71 25.26 8.59
C LEU A 134 -16.58 24.32 8.15
N TYR A 135 -15.38 24.55 8.68
CA TYR A 135 -14.18 23.80 8.30
C TYR A 135 -13.51 23.22 9.54
N PHE A 136 -13.48 21.90 9.63
CA PHE A 136 -12.87 21.18 10.75
C PHE A 136 -11.40 20.90 10.44
N VAL A 137 -10.50 21.53 11.18
CA VAL A 137 -9.06 21.56 10.88
C VAL A 137 -8.22 21.41 12.16
N VAL A 138 -6.96 21.00 12.00
CA VAL A 138 -5.96 21.00 13.08
C VAL A 138 -5.67 22.44 13.49
N LYS A 139 -5.77 22.69 14.80
CA LYS A 139 -5.48 23.96 15.47
C LYS A 139 -4.19 23.91 16.30
N PHE A 140 -3.95 22.78 16.96
CA PHE A 140 -2.79 22.58 17.82
C PHE A 140 -2.01 21.37 17.34
N TYR A 141 -0.68 21.45 17.39
CA TYR A 141 0.22 20.38 16.95
C TYR A 141 0.82 19.66 18.17
N PRO A 142 1.17 18.37 18.04
CA PRO A 142 1.95 17.67 19.06
C PRO A 142 3.38 18.25 19.18
N GLU A 143 4.05 17.99 20.31
CA GLU A 143 5.50 18.14 20.48
C GLU A 143 6.25 16.99 19.78
N ASP A 144 5.76 15.75 19.87
CA ASP A 144 6.24 14.60 19.08
C ASP A 144 5.08 13.77 18.53
N ILE A 145 4.94 13.80 17.21
CA ILE A 145 3.90 13.09 16.46
C ILE A 145 3.92 11.59 16.75
N THR A 146 5.11 10.99 16.87
CA THR A 146 5.29 9.54 16.98
C THR A 146 4.70 8.99 18.28
N HIS A 147 4.83 9.78 19.35
CA HIS A 147 4.43 9.38 20.67
C HIS A 147 3.05 9.92 21.04
N GLU A 148 2.65 11.07 20.52
CA GLU A 148 1.40 11.71 20.89
C GLU A 148 0.18 11.22 20.11
N LEU A 149 0.27 11.02 18.80
CA LEU A 149 -0.89 10.63 17.99
C LEU A 149 -1.26 9.16 18.27
N ILE A 150 -2.52 8.91 18.62
CA ILE A 150 -2.99 7.59 19.07
C ILE A 150 -3.84 6.92 18.01
N GLN A 151 -4.84 7.61 17.48
CA GLN A 151 -5.84 7.05 16.57
C GLN A 151 -5.45 7.21 15.09
N ASP A 152 -5.87 6.25 14.28
CA ASP A 152 -5.68 6.27 12.83
C ASP A 152 -6.30 7.50 12.17
N ILE A 153 -7.52 7.89 12.56
CA ILE A 153 -8.22 9.07 12.03
C ILE A 153 -7.47 10.37 12.36
N THR A 154 -6.93 10.50 13.56
CA THR A 154 -6.15 11.67 13.97
C THR A 154 -4.91 11.80 13.09
N ARG A 155 -4.12 10.72 12.96
CA ARG A 155 -2.95 10.69 12.09
C ARG A 155 -3.33 11.06 10.65
N HIS A 156 -4.40 10.47 10.11
CA HIS A 156 -4.82 10.71 8.73
C HIS A 156 -5.15 12.19 8.48
N LEU A 157 -5.93 12.82 9.36
CA LEU A 157 -6.28 14.23 9.24
C LEU A 157 -5.06 15.16 9.38
N PHE A 158 -4.14 14.85 10.30
CA PHE A 158 -2.86 15.57 10.41
C PHE A 158 -2.03 15.43 9.13
N TYR A 159 -1.90 14.22 8.59
CA TYR A 159 -1.17 13.95 7.35
C TYR A 159 -1.72 14.79 6.20
N LEU A 160 -3.04 14.80 6.00
CA LEU A 160 -3.66 15.54 4.91
C LEU A 160 -3.46 17.05 5.06
N GLN A 161 -3.66 17.60 6.26
CA GLN A 161 -3.48 19.03 6.49
C GLN A 161 -2.02 19.45 6.28
N VAL A 162 -1.07 18.73 6.87
CA VAL A 162 0.36 19.04 6.72
C VAL A 162 0.80 18.92 5.26
N LYS A 163 0.32 17.90 4.55
CA LYS A 163 0.58 17.76 3.11
C LYS A 163 0.09 18.97 2.35
N GLN A 164 -1.13 19.41 2.61
CA GLN A 164 -1.71 20.57 1.96
C GLN A 164 -0.93 21.85 2.27
N ASP A 165 -0.58 22.08 3.54
CA ASP A 165 0.20 23.23 3.99
C ASP A 165 1.59 23.28 3.32
N ILE A 166 2.22 22.13 3.09
CA ILE A 166 3.48 22.02 2.34
C ILE A 166 3.28 22.35 0.86
N LEU A 167 2.24 21.81 0.22
CA LEU A 167 1.96 22.07 -1.20
C LEU A 167 1.62 23.54 -1.48
N ASN A 168 0.97 24.19 -0.53
CA ASN A 168 0.65 25.63 -0.58
C ASN A 168 1.84 26.53 -0.24
N MET A 169 2.95 25.98 0.26
CA MET A 169 4.08 26.71 0.84
C MET A 169 3.74 27.52 2.10
N ASP A 170 2.66 27.15 2.81
CA ASP A 170 2.37 27.65 4.16
C ASP A 170 3.41 27.10 5.16
N ILE A 171 3.86 25.86 4.95
CA ILE A 171 5.07 25.30 5.55
C ILE A 171 6.16 25.28 4.48
N TYR A 172 7.26 26.02 4.72
CA TYR A 172 8.42 25.96 3.85
C TYR A 172 9.00 24.54 3.83
N CYS A 173 9.08 23.96 2.63
CA CYS A 173 9.68 22.65 2.42
C CYS A 173 10.74 22.76 1.31
N PRO A 174 11.99 22.34 1.56
CA PRO A 174 13.03 22.34 0.54
C PRO A 174 12.73 21.27 -0.53
N PRO A 175 13.17 21.47 -1.79
CA PRO A 175 12.68 20.68 -2.92
C PRO A 175 13.03 19.18 -2.87
N ASP A 176 14.18 18.83 -2.31
CA ASP A 176 14.58 17.43 -2.08
C ASP A 176 13.68 16.73 -1.06
N THR A 177 13.34 17.43 0.04
CA THR A 177 12.44 16.90 1.06
C THR A 177 11.00 16.83 0.52
N ALA A 178 10.58 17.79 -0.31
CA ALA A 178 9.27 17.76 -0.96
C ALA A 178 9.12 16.52 -1.86
N ALA A 179 10.16 16.16 -2.62
CA ALA A 179 10.15 14.94 -3.44
C ALA A 179 10.11 13.66 -2.60
N HIS A 180 10.82 13.62 -1.48
CA HIS A 180 10.73 12.50 -0.53
C HIS A 180 9.31 12.36 0.04
N LEU A 181 8.73 13.46 0.53
CA LEU A 181 7.37 13.51 1.05
C LEU A 181 6.33 13.14 -0.03
N ALA A 182 6.55 13.52 -1.29
CA ALA A 182 5.73 13.10 -2.42
C ALA A 182 5.75 11.57 -2.60
N SER A 183 6.92 10.93 -2.48
CA SER A 183 7.05 9.47 -2.60
C SER A 183 6.30 8.73 -1.48
N LEU A 184 6.35 9.22 -0.24
CA LEU A 184 5.55 8.69 0.87
C LEU A 184 4.05 8.92 0.64
N SER A 185 3.67 10.04 0.04
CA SER A 185 2.27 10.30 -0.33
C SER A 185 1.74 9.32 -1.38
N LEU A 186 2.57 8.94 -2.37
CA LEU A 186 2.22 7.91 -3.33
C LEU A 186 2.06 6.54 -2.65
N GLN A 187 2.99 6.16 -1.78
CA GLN A 187 2.89 4.93 -0.99
C GLN A 187 1.62 4.91 -0.11
N ALA A 188 1.26 6.03 0.52
CA ALA A 188 0.05 6.12 1.34
C ALA A 188 -1.24 5.99 0.51
N LYS A 189 -1.25 6.52 -0.72
CA LYS A 189 -2.44 6.53 -1.58
C LYS A 189 -2.61 5.24 -2.38
N PHE A 190 -1.52 4.71 -2.93
CA PHE A 190 -1.54 3.61 -3.90
C PHE A 190 -0.93 2.30 -3.38
N GLY A 191 -0.25 2.32 -2.23
CA GLY A 191 0.48 1.16 -1.71
C GLY A 191 1.81 0.95 -2.43
N ASP A 192 2.25 -0.31 -2.49
CA ASP A 192 3.52 -0.68 -3.12
C ASP A 192 3.55 -0.35 -4.61
N TYR A 193 4.72 0.09 -5.10
CA TYR A 193 4.91 0.39 -6.50
C TYR A 193 4.72 -0.86 -7.38
N ASP A 194 3.77 -0.78 -8.31
CA ASP A 194 3.58 -1.76 -9.40
C ASP A 194 3.71 -1.07 -10.76
N GLN A 195 4.64 -1.55 -11.57
CA GLN A 195 4.90 -1.06 -12.92
C GLN A 195 3.64 -1.13 -13.81
N ALA A 196 2.80 -2.16 -13.66
CA ALA A 196 1.60 -2.34 -14.47
C ALA A 196 0.51 -1.29 -14.14
N VAL A 197 0.39 -0.91 -12.86
CA VAL A 197 -0.54 0.11 -12.39
C VAL A 197 -0.07 1.52 -12.79
N CYS A 198 1.24 1.76 -12.72
CA CYS A 198 1.84 3.06 -13.05
C CYS A 198 1.80 3.39 -14.55
N SER A 199 1.71 2.39 -15.42
CA SER A 199 1.54 2.57 -16.88
C SER A 199 0.07 2.70 -17.32
N SER A 200 -0.89 2.60 -16.39
CA SER A 200 -2.31 2.73 -16.71
C SER A 200 -2.75 4.20 -16.82
N GLU A 201 -3.75 4.49 -17.66
CA GLU A 201 -4.39 5.81 -17.73
C GLU A 201 -5.01 6.27 -16.39
N SER A 202 -5.14 5.36 -15.42
CA SER A 202 -5.74 5.64 -14.10
C SER A 202 -4.80 6.39 -13.15
N LEU A 203 -3.47 6.34 -13.36
CA LEU A 203 -2.49 7.01 -12.50
C LEU A 203 -1.88 8.22 -13.22
N ASN A 204 -2.60 9.35 -13.23
CA ASN A 204 -2.06 10.60 -13.77
C ASN A 204 -1.35 11.40 -12.67
N LEU A 205 -0.03 11.22 -12.57
CA LEU A 205 0.84 11.90 -11.60
C LEU A 205 0.77 13.44 -11.69
N GLU A 206 0.40 14.00 -12.84
CA GLU A 206 0.27 15.45 -13.01
C GLU A 206 -0.90 16.03 -12.20
N ASN A 207 -1.95 15.24 -11.98
CA ASN A 207 -3.15 15.66 -11.25
C ASN A 207 -3.05 15.41 -9.74
N GLU A 208 -2.02 14.69 -9.28
CA GLU A 208 -1.86 14.30 -7.87
C GLU A 208 -1.32 15.42 -6.96
N GLY A 209 -0.91 16.55 -7.54
CA GLY A 209 -0.40 17.69 -6.77
C GLY A 209 0.78 17.27 -5.88
N LEU A 210 1.79 16.61 -6.45
CA LEU A 210 2.85 15.97 -5.67
C LEU A 210 3.88 16.94 -5.07
N LEU A 211 4.12 18.06 -5.76
CA LEU A 211 5.14 19.04 -5.37
C LEU A 211 4.54 20.45 -5.31
N PRO A 212 5.08 21.32 -4.45
CA PRO A 212 4.78 22.74 -4.51
C PRO A 212 5.07 23.32 -5.90
N LEU A 213 4.19 24.19 -6.40
CA LEU A 213 4.35 24.82 -7.72
C LEU A 213 5.69 25.56 -7.86
N SER A 214 6.23 26.07 -6.75
CA SER A 214 7.53 26.73 -6.70
C SER A 214 8.70 25.82 -7.10
N CYS A 215 8.61 24.50 -6.89
CA CYS A 215 9.68 23.57 -7.27
C CYS A 215 9.92 23.59 -8.78
N PHE A 216 8.85 23.56 -9.58
CA PHE A 216 8.93 23.65 -11.04
C PHE A 216 9.36 25.02 -11.56
N GLN A 217 9.17 26.07 -10.76
CA GLN A 217 9.55 27.43 -11.13
C GLN A 217 11.02 27.73 -10.80
N LYS A 218 11.57 27.14 -9.73
CA LYS A 218 12.89 27.46 -9.18
C LYS A 218 14.01 26.51 -9.64
N ILE A 219 13.67 25.34 -10.18
CA ILE A 219 14.63 24.30 -10.56
C ILE A 219 14.40 23.91 -12.00
N GLU A 220 15.48 23.89 -12.80
CA GLU A 220 15.48 23.57 -14.22
C GLU A 220 15.41 22.05 -14.49
N LEU A 221 14.40 21.39 -13.93
CA LEU A 221 14.08 19.99 -14.17
C LEU A 221 12.76 19.87 -14.93
N SER A 222 12.69 18.93 -15.88
CA SER A 222 11.43 18.63 -16.57
C SER A 222 10.44 18.01 -15.58
N ARG A 223 9.13 18.10 -15.86
CA ARG A 223 8.12 17.42 -15.02
C ARG A 223 8.34 15.91 -14.99
N SER A 224 8.70 15.31 -16.12
CA SER A 224 9.04 13.90 -16.21
C SER A 224 10.23 13.55 -15.30
N ASP A 225 11.30 14.36 -15.34
CA ASP A 225 12.49 14.13 -14.52
C ASP A 225 12.14 14.12 -13.02
N TRP A 226 11.27 15.04 -12.58
CA TRP A 226 10.77 15.06 -11.21
C TRP A 226 10.00 13.79 -10.87
N PHE A 227 9.08 13.36 -11.73
CA PHE A 227 8.28 12.17 -11.49
C PHE A 227 9.13 10.89 -11.48
N ASP A 228 10.08 10.75 -12.40
CA ASP A 228 10.99 9.59 -12.44
C ASP A 228 11.77 9.46 -11.12
N ARG A 229 12.19 10.59 -10.54
CA ARG A 229 12.89 10.64 -9.25
C ARG A 229 11.97 10.31 -8.08
N ILE A 230 10.75 10.84 -8.08
CA ILE A 230 9.75 10.51 -7.05
C ILE A 230 9.38 9.03 -7.11
N ILE A 231 9.25 8.45 -8.31
CA ILE A 231 9.00 7.02 -8.52
C ILE A 231 10.20 6.19 -8.01
N ALA A 232 11.42 6.62 -8.29
CA ALA A 232 12.62 5.94 -7.80
C ALA A 232 12.65 5.90 -6.26
N LEU A 233 12.26 6.99 -5.60
CA LEU A 233 12.09 7.04 -4.13
C LEU A 233 10.92 6.17 -3.66
N TRP A 234 9.77 6.18 -4.36
CA TRP A 234 8.60 5.38 -4.00
C TRP A 234 8.91 3.88 -3.99
N ARG A 235 9.72 3.38 -4.93
CA ARG A 235 10.19 1.99 -4.96
C ARG A 235 10.96 1.57 -3.70
N THR A 236 11.57 2.53 -2.98
CA THR A 236 12.29 2.23 -1.73
C THR A 236 11.37 2.00 -0.53
N HIS A 237 10.09 2.41 -0.62
CA HIS A 237 9.09 2.31 0.45
C HIS A 237 8.27 1.01 0.43
N THR A 238 8.73 0.02 -0.34
CA THR A 238 8.04 -1.28 -0.48
C THR A 238 7.73 -1.88 0.89
N SER A 239 6.52 -2.43 1.05
CA SER A 239 5.94 -3.02 2.26
C SER A 239 5.51 -2.04 3.36
N LEU A 240 5.67 -0.73 3.19
CA LEU A 240 5.06 0.23 4.12
C LEU A 240 3.54 0.24 3.93
N THR A 241 2.80 0.03 5.01
CA THR A 241 1.35 0.22 5.03
C THR A 241 0.99 1.68 4.81
N ARG A 242 -0.27 1.96 4.48
CA ARG A 242 -0.77 3.34 4.36
C ARG A 242 -0.52 4.12 5.64
N GLU A 243 -0.85 3.53 6.78
CA GLU A 243 -0.73 4.13 8.10
C GLU A 243 0.73 4.42 8.48
N GLU A 244 1.64 3.50 8.17
CA GLU A 244 3.08 3.69 8.38
C GLU A 244 3.66 4.75 7.44
N SER A 245 3.17 4.83 6.21
CA SER A 245 3.59 5.85 5.25
C SER A 245 3.12 7.26 5.66
N GLU A 246 1.85 7.40 6.08
CA GLU A 246 1.33 8.66 6.65
C GLU A 246 2.12 9.08 7.90
N MET A 247 2.41 8.13 8.80
CA MET A 247 3.21 8.39 9.99
C MET A 247 4.65 8.78 9.62
N SER A 248 5.24 8.13 8.62
CA SER A 248 6.59 8.45 8.14
C SER A 248 6.62 9.84 7.49
N TYR A 249 5.60 10.20 6.70
CA TYR A 249 5.45 11.54 6.14
C TYR A 249 5.47 12.59 7.24
N LEU A 250 4.62 12.42 8.25
CA LEU A 250 4.53 13.33 9.38
C LEU A 250 5.84 13.40 10.19
N LYS A 251 6.52 12.26 10.37
CA LYS A 251 7.82 12.20 11.05
C LYS A 251 8.90 13.02 10.38
N HIS A 252 8.92 13.08 9.04
CA HIS A 252 9.84 13.92 8.30
C HIS A 252 9.38 15.38 8.30
N ALA A 253 8.07 15.62 8.16
CA ALA A 253 7.50 16.96 8.14
C ALA A 253 7.67 17.73 9.47
N GLN A 254 7.63 17.06 10.63
CA GLN A 254 7.83 17.73 11.93
C GLN A 254 9.18 18.42 12.08
N ASP A 255 10.19 17.95 11.34
CA ASP A 255 11.53 18.49 11.41
C ASP A 255 11.72 19.71 10.49
N LEU A 256 10.70 20.08 9.70
CA LEU A 256 10.67 21.35 8.96
C LEU A 256 10.55 22.54 9.91
N ASP A 257 11.30 23.60 9.64
CA ASP A 257 11.42 24.78 10.51
C ASP A 257 10.09 25.45 10.83
N MET A 258 9.19 25.52 9.84
CA MET A 258 7.87 26.15 9.94
C MET A 258 6.75 25.21 10.41
N PHE A 259 7.04 23.92 10.60
CA PHE A 259 6.03 22.96 11.02
C PHE A 259 5.42 23.31 12.38
N GLY A 260 4.09 23.42 12.42
CA GLY A 260 3.32 23.68 13.64
C GLY A 260 3.37 25.14 14.14
N LEU A 261 3.99 26.06 13.40
CA LEU A 261 4.11 27.47 13.77
C LEU A 261 2.97 28.32 13.19
N ALA A 262 2.26 29.01 14.07
CA ALA A 262 1.37 30.10 13.68
C ALA A 262 2.13 31.43 13.68
N PHE A 263 2.21 32.09 12.53
CA PHE A 263 2.95 33.35 12.36
C PHE A 263 2.04 34.58 12.43
N PHE A 264 2.49 35.60 13.16
CA PHE A 264 1.80 36.89 13.28
C PHE A 264 2.78 38.05 13.08
N GLU A 265 2.37 39.04 12.31
CA GLU A 265 3.09 40.32 12.23
C GLU A 265 2.83 41.14 13.50
N ILE A 266 3.91 41.62 14.11
CA ILE A 266 3.84 42.42 15.33
C ILE A 266 4.75 43.64 15.23
N SER A 267 4.40 44.66 16.01
CA SER A 267 5.19 45.88 16.12
C SER A 267 5.49 46.21 17.56
N LYS A 268 6.65 46.82 17.78
CA LYS A 268 7.10 47.20 19.11
C LYS A 268 6.27 48.36 19.64
N MET A 269 6.19 48.46 20.96
CA MET A 269 5.85 49.73 21.59
C MET A 269 6.98 50.71 21.25
N GLN A 270 6.76 51.70 20.38
CA GLN A 270 7.67 52.83 20.30
C GLN A 270 7.79 53.38 21.72
N GLY A 271 9.00 53.31 22.27
CA GLY A 271 9.27 53.87 23.58
C GLY A 271 8.82 55.33 23.54
N THR A 272 7.94 55.71 24.45
CA THR A 272 7.87 57.10 24.88
C THR A 272 9.27 57.40 25.40
N ASN A 273 10.12 57.96 24.54
CA ASN A 273 11.41 58.50 24.94
C ASN A 273 11.15 59.34 26.18
N LYS A 274 11.91 59.08 27.23
CA LYS A 274 11.99 59.94 28.40
C LYS A 274 12.60 61.28 27.95
N SER A 275 11.81 62.12 27.30
CA SER A 275 12.10 63.52 27.06
C SER A 275 11.22 64.34 28.00
N SER A 276 11.86 65.30 28.67
CA SER A 276 11.25 66.23 29.62
C SER A 276 9.91 66.79 29.10
N PRO A 277 8.91 67.02 29.97
CA PRO A 277 7.62 67.64 29.60
C PRO A 277 7.75 68.94 28.79
N GLN A 278 8.89 69.63 28.90
CA GLN A 278 9.16 70.88 28.18
C GLN A 278 9.55 70.68 26.70
N GLN A 279 9.96 69.48 26.28
CA GLN A 279 10.24 69.17 24.86
C GLN A 279 8.99 68.66 24.10
N GLN A 280 8.00 68.11 24.79
CA GLN A 280 6.74 67.65 24.18
C GLN A 280 5.86 68.81 23.66
N ILE A 281 5.90 69.98 24.32
CA ILE A 281 5.09 71.14 23.93
C ILE A 281 5.61 71.79 22.63
N LYS A 282 6.91 71.71 22.34
CA LYS A 282 7.47 72.23 21.08
C LYS A 282 7.13 71.35 19.86
N LEU A 283 7.05 70.03 20.04
CA LEU A 283 6.65 69.11 18.98
C LEU A 283 5.13 69.11 18.74
N TYR A 284 4.33 69.26 19.80
CA TYR A 284 2.86 69.33 19.69
C TYR A 284 2.38 70.56 18.90
N ASN A 285 3.07 71.70 19.05
CA ASN A 285 2.70 72.93 18.34
C ASN A 285 3.24 73.03 16.91
N GLN A 286 4.11 72.11 16.48
CA GLN A 286 4.64 72.07 15.11
C GLN A 286 3.92 71.06 14.21
N GLN A 287 3.05 70.20 14.78
CA GLN A 287 2.30 69.16 14.06
C GLN A 287 0.83 69.51 13.77
N GLN A 288 0.33 70.68 14.21
CA GLN A 288 -1.06 71.10 13.96
C GLN A 288 -1.34 71.71 12.58
N GLN A 289 -0.51 71.43 11.57
CA GLN A 289 -0.78 71.88 10.19
C GLN A 289 -0.76 70.81 9.11
N GLN A 290 -0.75 69.52 9.47
CA GLN A 290 -1.02 68.44 8.52
C GLN A 290 -1.91 67.38 9.20
N GLN A 291 -3.21 67.46 8.92
CA GLN A 291 -4.20 66.51 9.41
C GLN A 291 -4.36 65.37 8.41
N SER A 292 -4.54 64.18 8.99
CA SER A 292 -4.98 62.91 8.40
C SER A 292 -4.07 62.28 7.34
N ASP A 293 -3.07 61.54 7.81
CA ASP A 293 -2.73 60.26 7.22
C ASP A 293 -2.48 59.22 8.32
N GLN A 294 -2.98 58.02 8.08
CA GLN A 294 -2.89 56.85 8.93
C GLN A 294 -1.43 56.63 9.38
N LEU A 295 -1.16 56.65 10.70
CA LEU A 295 0.04 56.00 11.23
C LEU A 295 -0.11 54.50 10.99
N SER A 296 0.35 54.04 9.83
CA SER A 296 0.58 52.63 9.57
C SER A 296 1.65 52.16 10.55
N ILE A 297 1.24 51.32 11.48
CA ILE A 297 2.15 50.59 12.34
C ILE A 297 2.88 49.61 11.41
N ALA A 298 4.09 49.97 10.96
CA ALA A 298 4.89 49.09 10.13
C ALA A 298 5.24 47.84 10.96
N ALA A 299 5.01 46.65 10.40
CA ALA A 299 5.41 45.39 11.03
C ALA A 299 6.94 45.32 11.13
N GLU A 300 7.46 45.20 12.35
CA GLU A 300 8.91 45.21 12.61
C GLU A 300 9.45 43.80 12.89
N LEU A 301 8.61 42.91 13.42
CA LEU A 301 8.96 41.56 13.82
C LEU A 301 7.85 40.56 13.47
N TRP A 302 8.23 39.29 13.37
CA TRP A 302 7.29 38.17 13.34
C TRP A 302 7.27 37.45 14.68
N LEU A 303 6.07 37.09 15.14
CA LEU A 303 5.81 36.21 16.25
C LEU A 303 5.48 34.82 15.70
N GLY A 304 6.12 33.77 16.21
CA GLY A 304 5.75 32.38 15.96
C GLY A 304 5.27 31.71 17.25
N ILE A 305 4.14 31.03 17.22
CA ILE A 305 3.59 30.28 18.36
C ILE A 305 3.42 28.83 17.95
N ASP A 306 3.95 27.90 18.75
CA ASP A 306 3.84 26.46 18.51
C ASP A 306 3.69 25.65 19.81
N SER A 307 3.75 24.33 19.71
CA SER A 307 3.65 23.41 20.83
C SER A 307 4.82 23.51 21.82
N LEU A 308 5.96 24.09 21.41
CA LEU A 308 7.17 24.23 22.23
C LEU A 308 7.23 25.58 22.96
N GLY A 309 6.72 26.66 22.36
CA GLY A 309 6.70 27.98 22.99
C GLY A 309 6.41 29.14 22.05
N ILE A 310 7.02 30.29 22.36
CA ILE A 310 6.90 31.55 21.61
C ILE A 310 8.25 31.98 21.06
N ARG A 311 8.30 32.27 19.76
CA ARG A 311 9.49 32.64 18.99
C ARG A 311 9.34 34.02 18.38
N PHE A 312 10.44 34.76 18.32
CA PHE A 312 10.50 36.08 17.71
C PHE A 312 11.52 36.08 16.56
N TYR A 313 11.12 36.67 15.44
CA TYR A 313 11.94 36.70 14.23
C TYR A 313 12.04 38.14 13.71
N LYS A 314 13.23 38.51 13.24
CA LYS A 314 13.49 39.84 12.66
C LYS A 314 13.49 39.84 11.13
N LYS A 315 14.28 38.95 10.51
CA LYS A 315 14.55 38.99 9.06
C LYS A 315 13.70 38.01 8.25
N ASN A 316 13.53 36.78 8.73
CA ASN A 316 12.85 35.69 8.01
C ASN A 316 12.09 34.78 8.98
N LYS A 317 11.23 33.90 8.47
CA LYS A 317 10.38 33.00 9.29
C LYS A 317 11.03 31.67 9.68
N LEU A 318 12.27 31.41 9.26
CA LEU A 318 12.98 30.16 9.55
C LEU A 318 13.84 30.26 10.80
N ARG A 319 14.49 31.41 11.01
CA ARG A 319 15.50 31.61 12.05
C ARG A 319 15.01 32.53 13.17
N PRO A 320 14.58 31.97 14.31
CA PRO A 320 14.21 32.79 15.46
C PRO A 320 15.46 33.45 16.07
N GLU A 321 15.32 34.72 16.46
CA GLU A 321 16.34 35.46 17.22
C GLU A 321 16.21 35.19 18.72
N VAL A 322 14.96 35.07 19.19
CA VAL A 322 14.65 34.85 20.61
C VAL A 322 13.57 33.79 20.75
N PHE A 323 13.76 32.86 21.68
CA PHE A 323 12.79 31.83 22.02
C PHE A 323 12.50 31.79 23.54
N PHE A 324 11.22 31.72 23.89
CA PHE A 324 10.74 31.43 25.23
C PHE A 324 9.94 30.12 25.20
N SER A 325 10.39 29.13 25.97
CA SER A 325 9.60 27.91 26.18
C SER A 325 8.35 28.25 26.99
N TRP A 326 7.33 27.40 26.94
CA TRP A 326 6.15 27.54 27.79
C TRP A 326 6.47 27.56 29.29
N CYS A 327 7.57 26.97 29.77
CA CYS A 327 8.02 27.12 31.17
C CYS A 327 8.55 28.52 31.52
N ASP A 328 9.03 29.28 30.54
CA ASP A 328 9.51 30.65 30.73
C ASP A 328 8.36 31.66 30.82
N ILE A 329 7.15 31.26 30.42
CA ILE A 329 5.98 32.13 30.28
C ILE A 329 5.04 31.90 31.45
N LYS A 330 4.75 32.98 32.19
CA LYS A 330 3.80 32.95 33.31
C LYS A 330 2.36 33.16 32.84
N SER A 331 2.14 34.17 32.00
CA SER A 331 0.81 34.49 31.48
C SER A 331 0.89 35.39 30.25
N VAL A 332 -0.09 35.28 29.37
CA VAL A 332 -0.30 36.17 28.23
C VAL A 332 -1.59 36.94 28.47
N THR A 333 -1.58 38.25 28.30
CA THR A 333 -2.78 39.10 28.44
C THR A 333 -2.96 39.98 27.23
N VAL A 334 -4.21 40.26 26.88
CA VAL A 334 -4.55 41.08 25.72
C VAL A 334 -5.47 42.22 26.11
N HIS A 335 -5.14 43.41 25.65
CA HIS A 335 -5.93 44.62 25.79
C HIS A 335 -6.07 45.29 24.42
N ASP A 336 -7.22 45.05 23.76
CA ASP A 336 -7.49 45.47 22.38
C ASP A 336 -6.39 45.00 21.41
N LYS A 337 -5.59 45.90 20.82
CA LYS A 337 -4.47 45.56 19.92
C LYS A 337 -3.16 45.24 20.65
N LYS A 338 -3.09 45.45 21.96
CA LYS A 338 -1.87 45.26 22.76
C LYS A 338 -1.85 43.86 23.36
N VAL A 339 -0.74 43.16 23.19
CA VAL A 339 -0.46 41.87 23.85
C VAL A 339 0.69 42.08 24.83
N VAL A 340 0.56 41.53 26.04
CA VAL A 340 1.59 41.59 27.08
C VAL A 340 1.94 40.18 27.52
N LEU A 341 3.21 39.81 27.37
CA LEU A 341 3.80 38.57 27.85
C LEU A 341 4.43 38.82 29.22
N TYR A 342 4.04 38.02 30.21
CA TYR A 342 4.65 37.99 31.53
C TYR A 342 5.54 36.76 31.64
N LEU A 343 6.83 36.98 31.93
CA LEU A 343 7.81 35.91 32.07
C LEU A 343 7.88 35.40 33.52
N ALA A 344 8.28 34.15 33.70
CA ALA A 344 8.29 33.48 34.99
C ALA A 344 9.44 33.93 35.92
N SER A 345 10.54 34.48 35.39
CA SER A 345 11.76 34.74 36.16
C SER A 345 11.66 35.94 37.12
N ASP A 346 10.75 36.90 36.89
CA ASP A 346 10.53 38.08 37.76
C ASP A 346 9.11 38.65 37.59
N LYS A 347 8.53 39.22 38.66
CA LYS A 347 7.21 39.87 38.68
C LYS A 347 7.09 41.04 37.68
N HIS A 348 8.20 41.65 37.29
CA HIS A 348 8.25 42.80 36.38
C HIS A 348 8.82 42.48 34.99
N ALA A 349 9.20 41.22 34.72
CA ALA A 349 9.71 40.83 33.41
C ALA A 349 8.55 40.70 32.40
N THR A 350 8.15 41.83 31.81
CA THR A 350 7.06 41.90 30.83
C THR A 350 7.51 42.44 29.49
N PHE A 351 7.08 41.80 28.40
CA PHE A 351 7.27 42.30 27.05
C PHE A 351 5.90 42.60 26.42
N ALA A 352 5.74 43.81 25.88
CA ALA A 352 4.51 44.23 25.25
C ALA A 352 4.72 44.55 23.77
N PHE A 353 3.81 44.06 22.93
CA PHE A 353 3.80 44.30 21.49
C PHE A 353 2.38 44.56 21.01
N TYR A 354 2.27 45.04 19.77
CA TYR A 354 1.01 45.44 19.16
C TYR A 354 0.76 44.66 17.87
N THR A 355 -0.50 44.33 17.64
CA THR A 355 -1.00 43.70 16.41
C THR A 355 -1.78 44.71 15.57
N ALA A 356 -1.87 44.50 14.26
CA ALA A 356 -2.63 45.39 13.37
C ALA A 356 -4.13 45.49 13.74
N LYS A 357 -4.74 44.38 14.17
CA LYS A 357 -6.17 44.24 14.48
C LYS A 357 -6.37 43.53 15.83
N SER A 358 -7.45 43.86 16.54
CA SER A 358 -7.77 43.19 17.82
C SER A 358 -8.35 41.78 17.66
N SER A 359 -8.70 41.36 16.43
CA SER A 359 -8.97 39.96 16.12
C SER A 359 -7.70 39.11 16.22
N ILE A 360 -6.58 39.62 15.70
CA ILE A 360 -5.28 38.95 15.71
C ILE A 360 -4.76 38.79 17.14
N SER A 361 -4.85 39.83 17.97
CA SER A 361 -4.41 39.74 19.37
C SER A 361 -5.21 38.69 20.16
N LYS A 362 -6.53 38.58 19.92
CA LYS A 362 -7.37 37.52 20.51
C LYS A 362 -6.97 36.14 20.01
N GLU A 363 -6.67 36.00 18.72
CA GLU A 363 -6.19 34.73 18.16
C GLU A 363 -4.83 34.31 18.77
N ILE A 364 -3.90 35.25 18.93
CA ILE A 364 -2.63 35.02 19.64
C ILE A 364 -2.87 34.52 21.06
N LEU A 365 -3.80 35.13 21.79
CA LEU A 365 -4.15 34.70 23.15
C LEU A 365 -4.74 33.29 23.17
N ASP A 366 -5.71 33.01 22.29
CA ASP A 366 -6.37 31.71 22.19
C ASP A 366 -5.37 30.59 21.87
N LEU A 367 -4.43 30.86 20.95
CA LEU A 367 -3.37 29.90 20.60
C LEU A 367 -2.35 29.74 21.73
N ALA A 368 -1.95 30.82 22.39
CA ALA A 368 -1.00 30.74 23.50
C ALA A 368 -1.60 29.98 24.70
N MET A 369 -2.86 30.25 25.04
CA MET A 369 -3.56 29.54 26.11
C MET A 369 -3.71 28.05 25.80
N GLY A 370 -4.16 27.69 24.60
CA GLY A 370 -4.36 26.28 24.24
C GLY A 370 -3.05 25.49 24.14
N ASN A 371 -1.98 26.08 23.57
CA ASN A 371 -0.67 25.42 23.55
C ASN A 371 -0.08 25.27 24.96
N HIS A 372 -0.20 26.30 25.82
CA HIS A 372 0.27 26.22 27.20
C HIS A 372 -0.51 25.16 28.02
N GLU A 373 -1.82 25.04 27.81
CA GLU A 373 -2.64 24.00 28.44
C GLU A 373 -2.19 22.59 28.03
N LEU A 374 -1.98 22.36 26.72
CA LEU A 374 -1.46 21.08 26.22
C LEU A 374 -0.04 20.80 26.72
N TYR A 375 0.83 21.81 26.77
CA TYR A 375 2.17 21.72 27.32
C TYR A 375 2.17 21.26 28.78
N ILE A 376 1.28 21.82 29.61
CA ILE A 376 1.09 21.39 31.01
C ILE A 376 0.58 19.95 31.05
N ARG A 377 -0.41 19.60 30.23
CA ARG A 377 -1.00 18.25 30.17
C ARG A 377 0.05 17.18 29.84
N ARG A 378 0.99 17.46 28.92
CA ARG A 378 2.07 16.53 28.54
C ARG A 378 3.05 16.24 29.68
N ARG A 379 3.19 17.17 30.62
CA ARG A 379 4.11 17.07 31.79
C ARG A 379 3.42 16.54 33.05
N GLN A 380 2.14 16.23 32.96
CA GLN A 380 1.38 15.53 33.98
C GLN A 380 1.30 14.04 33.64
N GLU A 381 0.99 13.22 34.64
CA GLU A 381 0.73 11.80 34.40
C GLU A 381 -0.41 11.62 33.41
N GLN A 382 -0.27 10.64 32.50
CA GLN A 382 -1.28 10.38 31.49
C GLN A 382 -2.61 9.97 32.15
N SER A 383 -3.69 10.66 31.79
CA SER A 383 -5.04 10.31 32.22
C SER A 383 -5.39 8.86 31.86
N ILE A 384 -6.18 8.20 32.71
CA ILE A 384 -6.67 6.82 32.47
C ILE A 384 -7.36 6.70 31.11
N GLU A 385 -8.08 7.72 30.67
CA GLU A 385 -8.73 7.73 29.35
C GLU A 385 -7.73 7.57 28.19
N ILE A 386 -6.61 8.32 28.22
CA ILE A 386 -5.54 8.21 27.23
C ILE A 386 -4.89 6.84 27.29
N GLN A 387 -4.65 6.30 28.49
CA GLN A 387 -4.08 4.96 28.66
C GLN A 387 -4.99 3.87 28.05
N GLN A 388 -6.30 3.96 28.31
CA GLN A 388 -7.29 3.05 27.73
C GLN A 388 -7.38 3.20 26.20
N MET A 389 -7.30 4.43 25.68
CA MET A 389 -7.28 4.69 24.24
C MET A 389 -6.07 4.03 23.57
N ARG A 390 -4.86 4.23 24.11
CA ARG A 390 -3.64 3.59 23.60
C ARG A 390 -3.72 2.08 23.65
N TYR A 391 -4.21 1.53 24.76
CA TYR A 391 -4.41 0.09 24.89
C TYR A 391 -5.35 -0.44 23.81
N PHE A 392 -6.49 0.21 23.59
CA PHE A 392 -7.48 -0.22 22.59
C PHE A 392 -6.93 -0.15 21.16
N GLU A 393 -6.27 0.94 20.78
CA GLU A 393 -5.63 1.07 19.46
C GLU A 393 -4.51 0.04 19.27
N GLU A 394 -3.69 -0.21 20.31
CA GLU A 394 -2.63 -1.23 20.25
C GLU A 394 -3.21 -2.63 20.07
N GLN A 395 -4.34 -2.96 20.73
CA GLN A 395 -5.02 -4.23 20.51
C GLN A 395 -5.57 -4.35 19.10
N GLN A 396 -6.20 -3.29 18.56
CA GLN A 396 -6.66 -3.29 17.16
C GLN A 396 -5.51 -3.49 16.19
N GLN A 397 -4.39 -2.80 16.39
CA GLN A 397 -3.23 -2.92 15.52
C GLN A 397 -2.63 -4.33 15.58
N LYS A 398 -2.52 -4.91 16.78
CA LYS A 398 -2.08 -6.31 16.94
C LYS A 398 -2.99 -7.28 16.23
N GLU A 399 -4.31 -7.05 16.26
CA GLU A 399 -5.28 -7.91 15.57
C GLU A 399 -5.19 -7.77 14.05
N LYS A 400 -5.12 -6.53 13.52
CA LYS A 400 -4.84 -6.27 12.09
C LYS A 400 -3.56 -6.99 11.64
N MET A 401 -2.49 -6.88 12.41
CA MET A 401 -1.21 -7.54 12.12
C MET A 401 -1.31 -9.07 12.16
N ARG A 402 -2.09 -9.64 13.07
CA ARG A 402 -2.35 -11.09 13.11
C ARG A 402 -3.09 -11.56 11.87
N ILE A 403 -4.10 -10.82 11.42
CA ILE A 403 -4.85 -11.12 10.19
C ILE A 403 -3.91 -11.10 8.99
N VAL A 404 -3.14 -10.02 8.80
CA VAL A 404 -2.18 -9.89 7.68
C VAL A 404 -1.12 -10.99 7.73
N THR A 405 -0.57 -11.30 8.90
CA THR A 405 0.45 -12.36 9.06
C THR A 405 -0.14 -13.73 8.71
N ARG A 406 -1.38 -14.01 9.16
CA ARG A 406 -2.09 -15.25 8.85
C ARG A 406 -2.35 -15.38 7.35
N GLU A 407 -2.82 -14.31 6.71
CA GLU A 407 -3.04 -14.28 5.27
C GLU A 407 -1.75 -14.53 4.49
N ARG A 408 -0.65 -13.85 4.88
CA ARG A 408 0.68 -14.07 4.27
C ARG A 408 1.14 -15.52 4.39
N SER A 409 0.93 -16.15 5.55
CA SER A 409 1.27 -17.56 5.75
C SER A 409 0.44 -18.50 4.86
N LEU A 410 -0.86 -18.22 4.69
CA LEU A 410 -1.73 -19.01 3.82
C LEU A 410 -1.33 -18.87 2.35
N ARG A 411 -1.01 -17.65 1.90
CA ARG A 411 -0.51 -17.41 0.54
C ARG A 411 0.79 -18.16 0.28
N LEU A 412 1.73 -18.13 1.22
CA LEU A 412 3.00 -18.86 1.10
C LEU A 412 2.80 -20.38 1.06
N GLN A 413 1.85 -20.92 1.83
CA GLN A 413 1.50 -22.35 1.76
C GLN A 413 0.87 -22.73 0.42
N ALA A 414 -0.04 -21.88 -0.10
CA ALA A 414 -0.65 -22.09 -1.40
C ALA A 414 0.38 -22.04 -2.54
N GLU A 415 1.35 -21.13 -2.46
CA GLU A 415 2.48 -21.04 -3.39
C GLU A 415 3.34 -22.30 -3.36
N LYS A 416 3.77 -22.76 -2.17
CA LYS A 416 4.52 -24.03 -2.05
C LYS A 416 3.75 -25.22 -2.61
N HIS A 417 2.46 -25.32 -2.31
CA HIS A 417 1.61 -26.40 -2.83
C HIS A 417 1.45 -26.33 -4.36
N ARG A 418 1.35 -25.13 -4.93
CA ARG A 418 1.34 -24.92 -6.38
C ARG A 418 2.64 -25.40 -7.01
N ASP A 419 3.78 -25.00 -6.44
CA ASP A 419 5.10 -25.38 -6.94
C ASP A 419 5.32 -26.91 -6.84
N GLU A 420 4.82 -27.55 -5.78
CA GLU A 420 4.80 -29.03 -5.64
C GLU A 420 3.96 -29.71 -6.73
N ILE A 421 2.75 -29.20 -7.01
CA ILE A 421 1.90 -29.72 -8.09
C ILE A 421 2.59 -29.54 -9.45
N GLU A 422 3.19 -28.37 -9.70
CA GLU A 422 3.88 -28.08 -10.95
C GLU A 422 5.06 -29.03 -11.17
N HIS A 423 5.88 -29.23 -10.14
CA HIS A 423 6.96 -30.21 -10.17
C HIS A 423 6.44 -31.63 -10.43
N ASN A 424 5.37 -32.05 -9.76
CA ASN A 424 4.75 -33.36 -9.97
C ASN A 424 4.19 -33.50 -11.39
N PHE A 425 3.59 -32.44 -11.94
CA PHE A 425 3.06 -32.44 -13.30
C PHE A 425 4.16 -32.62 -14.35
N ILE A 426 5.30 -31.93 -14.18
CA ILE A 426 6.47 -32.10 -15.06
C ILE A 426 6.97 -33.56 -15.00
N ASN A 427 7.05 -34.14 -13.80
CA ASN A 427 7.45 -35.54 -13.62
C ASN A 427 6.47 -36.52 -14.30
N TYR A 428 5.16 -36.33 -14.14
CA TYR A 428 4.16 -37.15 -14.81
C TYR A 428 4.20 -37.01 -16.33
N GLN A 429 4.41 -35.79 -16.84
CA GLN A 429 4.59 -35.57 -18.28
C GLN A 429 5.81 -36.32 -18.81
N GLN A 430 6.93 -36.30 -18.09
CA GLN A 430 8.13 -37.02 -18.50
C GLN A 430 7.88 -38.54 -18.49
N GLN A 431 7.30 -39.09 -17.42
CA GLN A 431 6.97 -40.51 -17.33
C GLN A 431 6.00 -40.93 -18.46
N MET A 432 5.01 -40.11 -18.78
CA MET A 432 4.10 -40.37 -19.90
C MET A 432 4.82 -40.44 -21.24
N LYS A 433 5.77 -39.54 -21.50
CA LYS A 433 6.58 -39.58 -22.73
C LYS A 433 7.42 -40.86 -22.81
N GLU A 434 8.05 -41.27 -21.72
CA GLU A 434 8.87 -42.49 -21.66
C GLU A 434 8.04 -43.76 -21.88
N ILE A 435 6.88 -43.86 -21.22
CA ILE A 435 5.94 -44.99 -21.39
C ILE A 435 5.41 -45.01 -22.82
N HIS A 436 5.04 -43.87 -23.39
CA HIS A 436 4.53 -43.78 -24.75
C HIS A 436 5.58 -44.21 -25.79
N GLN A 437 6.83 -43.76 -25.65
CA GLN A 437 7.92 -44.21 -26.52
C GLN A 437 8.16 -45.71 -26.42
N THR A 438 8.07 -46.26 -25.21
CA THR A 438 8.23 -47.71 -24.99
C THR A 438 7.10 -48.50 -25.62
N LEU A 439 5.86 -48.01 -25.52
CA LEU A 439 4.69 -48.63 -26.15
C LEU A 439 4.83 -48.67 -27.67
N LEU A 440 5.26 -47.57 -28.30
CA LEU A 440 5.48 -47.52 -29.75
C LEU A 440 6.51 -48.58 -30.19
N LYS A 441 7.62 -48.72 -29.44
CA LYS A 441 8.62 -49.77 -29.72
C LYS A 441 8.04 -51.18 -29.62
N TYR A 442 7.23 -51.46 -28.60
CA TYR A 442 6.61 -52.78 -28.46
C TYR A 442 5.58 -53.06 -29.55
N GLN A 443 4.83 -52.06 -29.98
CA GLN A 443 3.89 -52.18 -31.09
C GLN A 443 4.62 -52.51 -32.39
N GLU A 444 5.70 -51.79 -32.72
CA GLU A 444 6.53 -52.06 -33.90
C GLU A 444 7.11 -53.49 -33.88
N VAL A 445 7.62 -53.94 -32.73
CA VAL A 445 8.16 -55.30 -32.56
C VAL A 445 7.07 -56.36 -32.73
N ALA A 446 5.88 -56.14 -32.17
CA ALA A 446 4.76 -57.07 -32.28
C ALA A 446 4.30 -57.23 -33.74
N ASP A 447 4.21 -56.13 -34.49
CA ASP A 447 3.83 -56.14 -35.91
C ASP A 447 4.86 -56.88 -36.77
N LEU A 448 6.17 -56.64 -36.54
CA LEU A 448 7.25 -57.36 -37.23
C LEU A 448 7.22 -58.86 -36.94
N LEU A 449 7.01 -59.25 -35.69
CA LEU A 449 6.92 -60.66 -35.29
C LEU A 449 5.66 -61.33 -35.89
N ALA A 450 4.53 -60.62 -35.91
CA ALA A 450 3.30 -61.14 -36.52
C ALA A 450 3.49 -61.40 -38.02
N HIS A 451 4.11 -60.46 -38.74
CA HIS A 451 4.41 -60.62 -40.17
C HIS A 451 5.40 -61.77 -40.41
N LYS A 452 6.45 -61.89 -39.58
CA LYS A 452 7.41 -63.00 -39.65
C LYS A 452 6.74 -64.36 -39.42
N ALA A 453 5.85 -64.44 -38.43
CA ALA A 453 5.08 -65.66 -38.14
C ALA A 453 4.14 -66.04 -39.29
N GLN A 454 3.51 -65.06 -39.95
CA GLN A 454 2.67 -65.30 -41.12
C GLN A 454 3.49 -65.86 -42.29
N ILE A 455 4.62 -65.23 -42.63
CA ILE A 455 5.51 -65.71 -43.70
C ILE A 455 5.97 -67.15 -43.40
N SER A 456 6.45 -67.40 -42.17
CA SER A 456 6.92 -68.72 -41.77
C SER A 456 5.81 -69.79 -41.87
N SER A 457 4.58 -69.45 -41.47
CA SER A 457 3.42 -70.35 -41.61
C SER A 457 3.05 -70.62 -43.08
N GLU A 458 3.14 -69.63 -43.96
CA GLU A 458 2.91 -69.80 -45.39
C GLU A 458 4.01 -70.65 -46.05
N GLU A 459 5.28 -70.45 -45.68
CA GLU A 459 6.41 -71.28 -46.12
C GLU A 459 6.22 -72.74 -45.71
N ALA A 460 5.87 -72.99 -44.44
CA ALA A 460 5.61 -74.33 -43.94
C ALA A 460 4.44 -74.99 -44.68
N ARG A 461 3.36 -74.23 -44.97
CA ARG A 461 2.22 -74.74 -45.75
C ARG A 461 2.62 -75.12 -47.18
N LEU A 462 3.44 -74.30 -47.83
CA LEU A 462 3.95 -74.59 -49.18
C LEU A 462 4.85 -75.83 -49.19
N GLN A 463 5.70 -75.98 -48.18
CA GLN A 463 6.55 -77.18 -48.03
C GLN A 463 5.73 -78.44 -47.76
N ALA A 464 4.72 -78.37 -46.89
CA ALA A 464 3.81 -79.49 -46.63
C ALA A 464 3.02 -79.89 -47.90
N ALA A 465 2.57 -78.93 -48.70
CA ALA A 465 1.92 -79.22 -49.98
C ALA A 465 2.86 -79.95 -50.95
N LYS A 466 4.14 -79.55 -51.01
CA LYS A 466 5.16 -80.27 -51.79
C LYS A 466 5.41 -81.68 -51.26
N ALA A 467 5.45 -81.86 -49.94
CA ALA A 467 5.63 -83.18 -49.34
C ALA A 467 4.46 -84.12 -49.67
N LEU A 468 3.23 -83.61 -49.65
CA LEU A 468 2.04 -84.38 -50.02
C LEU A 468 2.03 -84.76 -51.52
N GLU A 469 2.49 -83.86 -52.39
CA GLU A 469 2.67 -84.17 -53.82
C GLU A 469 3.71 -85.29 -54.01
N ILE A 470 4.83 -85.25 -53.29
CA ILE A 470 5.84 -86.31 -53.31
C ILE A 470 5.28 -87.63 -52.76
N GLU A 471 4.50 -87.58 -51.68
CA GLU A 471 3.89 -88.76 -51.07
C GLU A 471 2.88 -89.42 -52.02
N THR A 472 2.02 -88.63 -52.66
CA THR A 472 1.08 -89.15 -53.67
C THR A 472 1.80 -89.70 -54.90
N GLN A 473 2.93 -89.12 -55.31
CA GLN A 473 3.79 -89.69 -56.36
C GLN A 473 4.42 -91.01 -55.92
N LEU A 474 4.91 -91.11 -54.68
CA LEU A 474 5.44 -92.35 -54.12
C LEU A 474 4.37 -93.45 -54.05
N GLU A 475 3.14 -93.13 -53.66
CA GLU A 475 2.03 -94.09 -53.65
C GLU A 475 1.69 -94.59 -55.06
N ARG A 476 1.69 -93.69 -56.07
CA ARG A 476 1.50 -94.10 -57.47
C ARG A 476 2.60 -95.04 -57.93
N CYS A 477 3.86 -94.71 -57.65
CA CYS A 477 4.99 -95.59 -57.97
C CYS A 477 4.89 -96.94 -57.24
N LYS A 478 4.52 -96.97 -55.96
CA LYS A 478 4.28 -98.23 -55.21
C LYS A 478 3.20 -99.08 -55.86
N TYR A 479 2.10 -98.44 -56.26
CA TYR A 479 0.99 -99.13 -56.91
C TYR A 479 1.44 -99.76 -58.24
N GLU A 480 2.21 -99.02 -59.06
CA GLU A 480 2.80 -99.55 -60.29
C GLU A 480 3.78 -100.69 -60.03
N MET A 481 4.61 -100.59 -58.99
CA MET A 481 5.51 -101.67 -58.58
C MET A 481 4.74 -102.93 -58.17
N ASN A 482 3.73 -102.80 -57.32
CA ASN A 482 2.89 -103.92 -56.88
C ASN A 482 2.16 -104.56 -58.06
N ARG A 483 1.63 -103.75 -58.99
CA ARG A 483 0.99 -104.25 -60.21
C ARG A 483 1.99 -105.00 -61.09
N ASN A 484 3.19 -104.47 -61.30
CA ASN A 484 4.26 -105.14 -62.05
C ASN A 484 4.69 -106.44 -61.35
N GLU A 485 4.71 -106.46 -60.02
CA GLU A 485 5.02 -107.66 -59.24
C GLU A 485 3.91 -108.71 -59.31
N GLU A 486 2.63 -108.30 -59.30
CA GLU A 486 1.48 -109.17 -59.55
C GLU A 486 1.47 -109.71 -60.99
N GLU A 487 1.77 -108.88 -61.99
CA GLU A 487 1.97 -109.32 -63.40
C GLU A 487 3.13 -110.32 -63.48
N LYS A 488 4.27 -110.06 -62.82
CA LYS A 488 5.40 -110.99 -62.72
C LYS A 488 5.01 -112.29 -62.02
N GLN A 489 4.20 -112.25 -60.96
CA GLN A 489 3.70 -113.45 -60.28
C GLN A 489 2.71 -114.25 -61.15
N LEU A 490 1.89 -113.58 -61.96
CA LEU A 490 1.03 -114.22 -62.96
C LEU A 490 1.85 -114.90 -64.06
N TYR A 491 2.88 -114.22 -64.59
CA TYR A 491 3.84 -114.83 -65.51
C TYR A 491 4.60 -116.00 -64.84
N ALA A 492 4.98 -115.88 -63.56
CA ALA A 492 5.62 -116.95 -62.80
C ALA A 492 4.69 -118.16 -62.56
N ARG A 493 3.38 -117.95 -62.41
CA ARG A 493 2.38 -119.05 -62.34
C ARG A 493 2.09 -119.69 -63.69
N GLN A 494 2.19 -118.95 -64.80
CA GLN A 494 2.03 -119.49 -66.14
C GLN A 494 3.28 -120.24 -66.66
N ILE A 495 4.45 -120.03 -66.05
CA ILE A 495 5.71 -120.70 -66.40
C ILE A 495 6.04 -121.77 -65.35
N ASN A 496 5.17 -122.77 -65.23
CA ASN A 496 5.50 -124.08 -64.66
C ASN A 496 5.50 -125.13 -65.78
N GLY A 497 6.16 -124.78 -66.89
CA GLY A 497 6.18 -125.56 -68.13
C GLY A 497 7.40 -125.36 -69.03
N CYS A 498 8.16 -124.26 -68.97
CA CYS A 498 9.35 -124.10 -69.83
C CYS A 498 10.43 -123.21 -69.18
N LYS A 499 11.66 -123.74 -69.13
CA LYS A 499 12.88 -123.07 -68.68
C LYS A 499 13.44 -122.09 -69.72
N GLN A 500 14.11 -121.05 -69.22
CA GLN A 500 15.13 -120.18 -69.85
C GLN A 500 14.65 -119.10 -70.84
N ILE A 501 14.45 -117.87 -70.32
CA ILE A 501 15.06 -116.56 -70.69
C ILE A 501 14.39 -115.50 -69.77
N ILE A 502 14.71 -115.56 -68.48
CA ILE A 502 14.26 -114.56 -67.49
C ILE A 502 15.48 -114.29 -66.61
N SER A 503 16.29 -113.30 -66.98
CA SER A 503 17.32 -112.80 -66.05
C SER A 503 17.87 -111.41 -66.40
N THR A 504 17.65 -110.87 -67.60
CA THR A 504 18.25 -109.58 -68.00
C THR A 504 17.27 -108.42 -68.20
N LEU A 505 15.97 -108.64 -68.49
CA LEU A 505 14.97 -107.55 -68.55
C LEU A 505 14.26 -107.27 -67.22
N VAL A 506 14.22 -108.27 -66.32
CA VAL A 506 13.55 -108.17 -65.01
C VAL A 506 14.44 -107.50 -63.96
N ASN A 507 15.76 -107.59 -64.08
CA ASN A 507 16.67 -106.97 -63.11
C ASN A 507 16.89 -105.48 -63.37
N ASP A 508 16.97 -105.05 -64.63
CA ASP A 508 17.20 -103.63 -64.96
C ASP A 508 15.94 -102.76 -64.71
N SER A 509 14.73 -103.28 -64.94
CA SER A 509 13.47 -102.57 -64.61
C SER A 509 13.22 -102.49 -63.11
N VAL A 510 13.52 -103.56 -62.35
CA VAL A 510 13.34 -103.60 -60.88
C VAL A 510 14.40 -102.77 -60.16
N GLN A 511 15.66 -102.75 -60.62
CA GLN A 511 16.68 -101.88 -60.02
C GLN A 511 16.44 -100.40 -60.30
N ASN A 512 16.01 -100.03 -61.51
CA ASN A 512 15.73 -98.62 -61.82
C ASN A 512 14.50 -98.09 -61.05
N SER A 513 13.47 -98.93 -60.86
CA SER A 513 12.29 -98.60 -60.05
C SER A 513 12.60 -98.51 -58.55
N ASN A 514 13.44 -99.43 -58.02
CA ASN A 514 13.88 -99.39 -56.63
C ASN A 514 14.80 -98.20 -56.33
N HIS A 515 15.68 -97.81 -57.25
CA HIS A 515 16.53 -96.64 -57.08
C HIS A 515 15.70 -95.34 -57.11
N PHE A 516 14.71 -95.23 -58.00
CA PHE A 516 13.82 -94.07 -58.08
C PHE A 516 12.96 -93.91 -56.81
N TYR A 517 12.41 -95.02 -56.30
CA TYR A 517 11.65 -95.08 -55.05
C TYR A 517 12.53 -94.76 -53.83
N SER A 518 13.74 -95.32 -53.75
CA SER A 518 14.68 -95.02 -52.66
C SER A 518 15.15 -93.56 -52.66
N SER A 519 15.34 -92.94 -53.83
CA SER A 519 15.70 -91.53 -53.95
C SER A 519 14.57 -90.62 -53.44
N HIS A 520 13.32 -90.87 -53.86
CA HIS A 520 12.17 -90.09 -53.40
C HIS A 520 11.85 -90.32 -51.92
N CYS A 521 12.09 -91.52 -51.37
CA CYS A 521 11.98 -91.75 -49.92
C CYS A 521 13.02 -90.97 -49.10
N ASN A 522 14.26 -90.89 -49.58
CA ASN A 522 15.30 -90.10 -48.93
C ASN A 522 14.98 -88.59 -48.99
N GLU A 523 14.45 -88.11 -50.11
CA GLU A 523 14.00 -86.72 -50.27
C GLU A 523 12.78 -86.40 -49.37
N PHE A 524 11.81 -87.32 -49.28
CA PHE A 524 10.66 -87.20 -48.38
C PHE A 524 11.07 -87.16 -46.90
N ASN A 525 12.01 -88.00 -46.48
CA ASN A 525 12.49 -88.02 -45.10
C ASN A 525 13.26 -86.74 -44.74
N LEU A 526 14.10 -86.23 -45.65
CA LEU A 526 14.81 -84.96 -45.45
C LEU A 526 13.85 -83.76 -45.40
N LEU A 527 12.83 -83.75 -46.26
CA LEU A 527 11.80 -82.72 -46.28
C LEU A 527 10.93 -82.77 -45.01
N SER A 528 10.57 -83.97 -44.54
CA SER A 528 9.80 -84.16 -43.30
C SER A 528 10.56 -83.65 -42.07
N SER A 529 11.87 -83.93 -41.99
CA SER A 529 12.72 -83.39 -40.92
C SER A 529 12.82 -81.85 -40.98
N THR A 530 12.84 -81.27 -42.18
CA THR A 530 12.89 -79.81 -42.38
C THR A 530 11.56 -79.16 -41.98
N ILE A 531 10.43 -79.77 -42.31
CA ILE A 531 9.09 -79.33 -41.92
C ILE A 531 8.94 -79.33 -40.40
N GLU A 532 9.40 -80.39 -39.71
CA GLU A 532 9.31 -80.47 -38.25
C GLU A 532 10.17 -79.40 -37.57
N GLN A 533 11.39 -79.13 -38.07
CA GLN A 533 12.22 -78.02 -37.58
C GLN A 533 11.56 -76.66 -37.79
N ARG A 534 10.97 -76.40 -38.96
CA ARG A 534 10.27 -75.14 -39.24
C ARG A 534 8.99 -74.99 -38.43
N ARG A 535 8.30 -76.09 -38.13
CA ARG A 535 7.14 -76.10 -37.23
C ARG A 535 7.53 -75.73 -35.80
N GLN A 536 8.62 -76.30 -35.29
CA GLN A 536 9.17 -75.94 -33.98
C GLN A 536 9.57 -74.46 -33.93
N GLU A 537 10.27 -73.95 -34.95
CA GLU A 537 10.62 -72.53 -35.06
C GLU A 537 9.37 -71.62 -35.08
N ALA A 538 8.31 -72.01 -35.80
CA ALA A 538 7.05 -71.26 -35.85
C ALA A 538 6.33 -71.25 -34.50
N ASP A 539 6.35 -72.36 -33.75
CA ASP A 539 5.73 -72.44 -32.43
C ASP A 539 6.55 -71.69 -31.35
N GLU A 540 7.88 -71.64 -31.47
CA GLU A 540 8.75 -70.78 -30.65
C GLU A 540 8.47 -69.29 -30.91
N LEU A 541 8.36 -68.87 -32.18
CA LEU A 541 8.03 -67.49 -32.54
C LEU A 541 6.64 -67.07 -32.05
N LYS A 542 5.65 -67.98 -32.05
CA LYS A 542 4.32 -67.73 -31.46
C LYS A 542 4.38 -67.54 -29.95
N LEU A 543 5.19 -68.35 -29.26
CA LEU A 543 5.40 -68.21 -27.82
C LEU A 543 6.08 -66.87 -27.49
N GLU A 544 7.04 -66.45 -28.31
CA GLU A 544 7.70 -65.17 -28.15
C GLU A 544 6.75 -63.99 -28.42
N LEU A 545 5.94 -64.04 -29.49
CA LEU A 545 4.86 -63.07 -29.75
C LEU A 545 3.89 -62.93 -28.57
N ALA A 546 3.51 -64.05 -27.95
CA ALA A 546 2.63 -64.03 -26.78
C ALA A 546 3.26 -63.29 -25.58
N LYS A 547 4.57 -63.48 -25.35
CA LYS A 547 5.31 -62.73 -24.30
C LYS A 547 5.33 -61.23 -24.60
N TRP A 548 5.56 -60.84 -25.85
CA TRP A 548 5.57 -59.44 -26.26
C TRP A 548 4.19 -58.78 -26.15
N ARG A 549 3.11 -59.49 -26.48
CA ARG A 549 1.73 -58.99 -26.30
C ARG A 549 1.35 -58.80 -24.82
N VAL A 550 1.83 -59.66 -23.94
CA VAL A 550 1.65 -59.48 -22.48
C VAL A 550 2.43 -58.24 -22.00
N ALA A 551 3.65 -58.02 -22.48
CA ALA A 551 4.44 -56.83 -22.16
C ALA A 551 3.78 -55.53 -22.70
N GLU A 552 3.22 -55.57 -23.91
CA GLU A 552 2.45 -54.47 -24.50
C GLU A 552 1.19 -54.16 -23.68
N ALA A 553 0.41 -55.18 -23.30
CA ALA A 553 -0.77 -55.04 -22.46
C ALA A 553 -0.43 -54.43 -21.08
N ALA A 554 0.64 -54.89 -20.44
CA ALA A 554 1.11 -54.34 -19.16
C ALA A 554 1.59 -52.89 -19.27
N ALA A 555 2.25 -52.51 -20.38
CA ALA A 555 2.64 -51.11 -20.63
C ALA A 555 1.41 -50.21 -20.86
N ARG A 556 0.40 -50.72 -21.58
CA ARG A 556 -0.87 -50.02 -21.82
C ARG A 556 -1.70 -49.86 -20.54
N GLU A 557 -1.68 -50.83 -19.65
CA GLU A 557 -2.35 -50.76 -18.35
C GLU A 557 -1.72 -49.70 -17.44
N LYS A 558 -0.38 -49.61 -17.40
CA LYS A 558 0.32 -48.52 -16.68
C LYS A 558 -0.04 -47.13 -17.19
N LEU A 559 -0.24 -46.99 -18.51
CA LEU A 559 -0.68 -45.72 -19.11
C LEU A 559 -2.13 -45.36 -18.71
N LEU A 560 -3.02 -46.35 -18.64
CA LEU A 560 -4.41 -46.15 -18.19
C LEU A 560 -4.50 -45.80 -16.70
N ALA A 561 -3.66 -46.42 -15.86
CA ALA A 561 -3.58 -46.10 -14.44
C ALA A 561 -3.19 -44.63 -14.17
N ILE A 562 -2.25 -44.09 -14.95
CA ILE A 562 -1.83 -42.68 -14.85
C ILE A 562 -2.93 -41.74 -15.37
N THR A 563 -3.74 -42.20 -16.34
CA THR A 563 -4.87 -41.42 -16.88
C THR A 563 -6.08 -41.36 -15.93
N GLN A 564 -6.34 -42.42 -15.15
CA GLN A 564 -7.46 -42.48 -14.20
C GLN A 564 -7.25 -41.63 -12.92
N VAL A 565 -5.99 -41.36 -12.53
CA VAL A 565 -5.69 -40.51 -11.37
C VAL A 565 -6.13 -39.04 -11.59
N ASN A 566 -6.30 -38.59 -12.83
CA ASN A 566 -6.74 -37.22 -13.15
C ASN A 566 -8.27 -36.97 -13.07
N GLN A 567 -9.09 -37.98 -12.77
CA GLN A 567 -10.56 -37.83 -12.68
C GLN A 567 -11.11 -37.83 -11.25
N SER A 568 -10.25 -37.92 -10.22
CA SER A 568 -10.66 -38.14 -8.82
C SER A 568 -10.28 -37.01 -7.85
N LEU A 569 -10.14 -35.77 -8.33
CA LEU A 569 -9.82 -34.59 -7.50
C LEU A 569 -10.95 -33.54 -7.43
N ALA A 570 -12.18 -33.93 -7.77
CA ALA A 570 -13.37 -33.16 -7.44
C ALA A 570 -14.17 -33.92 -6.38
N VAL A 571 -14.46 -33.25 -5.27
CA VAL A 571 -15.29 -33.65 -4.11
C VAL A 571 -14.49 -34.08 -2.88
N SER A 572 -14.23 -33.10 -2.00
CA SER A 572 -14.47 -33.25 -0.55
C SER A 572 -14.32 -31.91 0.17
N ASN A 573 -15.44 -31.21 0.35
CA ASN A 573 -15.66 -30.26 1.44
C ASN A 573 -16.46 -30.97 2.51
N SER A 574 -15.95 -31.04 3.76
CA SER A 574 -16.66 -30.58 4.97
C SER A 574 -16.06 -31.13 6.28
N THR A 575 -16.02 -30.20 7.25
CA THR A 575 -16.12 -30.37 8.70
C THR A 575 -14.97 -31.01 9.50
N THR A 576 -14.38 -30.18 10.37
CA THR A 576 -14.28 -30.51 11.80
C THR A 576 -14.28 -29.23 12.63
N ALA A 577 -15.01 -29.30 13.73
CA ALA A 577 -15.23 -28.24 14.70
C ALA A 577 -14.54 -28.58 16.04
N VAL A 578 -14.48 -27.56 16.91
CA VAL A 578 -14.27 -27.55 18.38
C VAL A 578 -12.82 -27.81 18.86
N GLN A 579 -12.19 -27.19 19.87
CA GLN A 579 -12.50 -26.41 21.10
C GLN A 579 -11.33 -25.45 21.38
N SER A 580 -11.51 -24.15 21.67
CA SER A 580 -11.71 -23.49 22.98
C SER A 580 -10.84 -23.97 24.15
N SER A 581 -9.84 -23.18 24.56
CA SER A 581 -9.27 -23.23 25.93
C SER A 581 -8.80 -21.85 26.43
N SER A 582 -9.53 -21.36 27.43
CA SER A 582 -9.12 -20.59 28.62
C SER A 582 -8.15 -19.41 28.49
N SER A 583 -8.74 -18.23 28.64
CA SER A 583 -8.15 -16.99 29.11
C SER A 583 -7.79 -17.05 30.61
N ARG A 584 -6.61 -16.52 30.97
CA ARG A 584 -6.29 -16.04 32.33
C ARG A 584 -6.03 -14.52 32.26
N PRO A 585 -6.66 -13.70 33.10
CA PRO A 585 -6.37 -12.27 33.16
C PRO A 585 -5.11 -12.03 33.99
N ILE A 586 -4.13 -11.32 33.41
CA ILE A 586 -2.98 -10.79 34.13
C ILE A 586 -3.37 -9.41 34.64
N ASN A 587 -3.43 -9.30 35.96
CA ASN A 587 -3.67 -8.09 36.73
C ASN A 587 -2.35 -7.29 36.78
N LEU A 588 -2.33 -6.09 36.18
CA LEU A 588 -1.21 -5.16 36.29
C LEU A 588 -1.70 -3.94 37.09
N SER A 589 -1.32 -3.89 38.35
CA SER A 589 -1.48 -2.71 39.20
C SER A 589 -0.49 -1.63 38.76
N PRO A 590 -0.90 -0.35 38.66
CA PRO A 590 0.04 0.74 38.38
C PRO A 590 0.96 0.99 39.58
N PRO A 591 2.24 1.36 39.35
CA PRO A 591 3.17 1.69 40.42
C PRO A 591 2.80 3.02 41.09
N PRO A 592 3.27 3.26 42.33
CA PRO A 592 2.89 4.43 43.12
C PRO A 592 3.43 5.74 42.56
N TYR A 593 2.57 6.77 42.59
CA TYR A 593 2.83 8.18 42.33
C TYR A 593 4.20 8.64 42.83
N GLN A 594 5.02 9.21 41.94
CA GLN A 594 6.18 10.02 42.32
C GLN A 594 5.86 11.50 42.11
N PRO A 595 6.27 12.41 43.02
CA PRO A 595 6.03 13.83 42.87
C PRO A 595 6.72 14.40 41.62
N ILE A 596 6.00 15.26 40.90
CA ILE A 596 6.42 15.94 39.67
C ILE A 596 7.71 16.75 39.94
N THR A 597 8.86 16.23 39.51
CA THR A 597 10.07 17.01 39.30
C THR A 597 9.89 17.86 38.05
N ARG A 598 10.30 19.14 38.07
CA ARG A 598 10.35 19.99 36.87
C ARG A 598 11.09 19.25 35.75
N ILE A 599 10.36 18.85 34.71
CA ILE A 599 10.95 18.20 33.53
C ILE A 599 11.75 19.28 32.79
N ASP A 600 13.02 19.00 32.52
CA ASP A 600 13.91 19.90 31.79
C ASP A 600 13.63 19.80 30.29
N ASP A 601 12.89 20.77 29.74
CA ASP A 601 12.61 20.90 28.30
C ASP A 601 13.88 20.87 27.43
N SER A 602 15.07 21.11 28.01
CA SER A 602 16.35 21.03 27.30
C SER A 602 16.70 19.59 26.92
N ASN A 603 16.28 18.60 27.71
CA ASN A 603 16.56 17.20 27.44
C ASN A 603 15.83 16.71 26.18
N GLN A 604 14.56 17.08 25.99
CA GLN A 604 13.76 16.66 24.84
C GLN A 604 14.32 17.22 23.51
N ILE A 605 14.72 18.50 23.49
CA ILE A 605 15.35 19.12 22.31
C ILE A 605 16.69 18.43 22.00
N ASN A 606 17.50 18.15 23.03
CA ASN A 606 18.78 17.46 22.86
C ASN A 606 18.61 16.02 22.36
N GLU A 607 17.64 15.27 22.89
CA GLU A 607 17.30 13.93 22.42
C GLU A 607 16.91 13.95 20.94
N ARG A 608 16.13 14.94 20.51
CA ARG A 608 15.73 15.06 19.10
C ARG A 608 16.91 15.39 18.18
N ILE A 609 17.81 16.27 18.61
CA ILE A 609 19.07 16.55 17.87
C ILE A 609 19.87 15.26 17.70
N GLN A 610 20.07 14.48 18.78
CA GLN A 610 20.79 13.21 18.73
C GLN A 610 20.10 12.17 17.84
N LEU A 611 18.77 12.12 17.83
CA LEU A 611 18.00 11.22 16.97
C LEU A 611 18.19 11.54 15.48
N ILE A 612 18.15 12.82 15.11
CA ILE A 612 18.39 13.28 13.73
C ILE A 612 19.81 12.92 13.29
N GLU A 613 20.80 13.14 14.16
CA GLU A 613 22.19 12.75 13.87
C GLU A 613 22.35 11.23 13.72
N LYS A 614 21.73 10.44 14.61
CA LYS A 614 21.80 8.96 14.59
C LYS A 614 21.08 8.33 13.40
N GLN A 615 20.07 9.00 12.86
CA GLN A 615 19.35 8.56 11.65
C GLN A 615 20.19 8.65 10.37
N SER A 616 21.37 9.28 10.41
CA SER A 616 22.30 9.42 9.27
C SER A 616 23.09 8.14 8.92
N LYS A 617 22.42 6.97 8.89
CA LYS A 617 23.07 5.70 8.51
C LYS A 617 22.78 5.39 7.05
N GLN A 618 23.82 5.43 6.22
CA GLN A 618 23.77 5.28 4.76
C GLN A 618 22.82 4.18 4.24
N THR A 619 21.55 4.57 4.05
CA THR A 619 20.51 3.74 3.44
C THR A 619 20.44 4.00 1.93
N GLN A 620 19.86 3.09 1.17
CA GLN A 620 19.60 3.29 -0.27
C GLN A 620 18.76 4.56 -0.52
N LEU A 621 17.81 4.84 0.36
CA LEU A 621 16.99 6.06 0.34
C LEU A 621 17.85 7.32 0.50
N GLU A 622 18.74 7.35 1.50
CA GLU A 622 19.65 8.48 1.73
C GLU A 622 20.58 8.73 0.54
N LEU A 623 21.08 7.67 -0.11
CA LEU A 623 21.89 7.79 -1.33
C LEU A 623 21.11 8.45 -2.47
N GLN A 624 19.86 8.04 -2.71
CA GLN A 624 19.01 8.63 -3.73
C GLN A 624 18.65 10.09 -3.41
N LEU A 625 18.40 10.41 -2.13
CA LEU A 625 18.15 11.79 -1.70
C LEU A 625 19.39 12.66 -1.84
N GLN A 626 20.58 12.12 -1.57
CA GLN A 626 21.84 12.86 -1.76
C GLN A 626 22.11 13.15 -3.25
N ASP A 627 21.87 12.18 -4.13
CA ASP A 627 21.95 12.38 -5.58
C ASP A 627 20.96 13.46 -6.03
N LEU A 628 19.70 13.37 -5.56
CA LEU A 628 18.67 14.35 -5.85
C LEU A 628 19.06 15.76 -5.39
N LYS A 629 19.60 15.91 -4.17
CA LYS A 629 20.11 17.18 -3.64
C LYS A 629 21.20 17.76 -4.54
N ASN A 630 22.18 16.95 -4.96
CA ASN A 630 23.25 17.41 -5.85
C ASN A 630 22.71 17.91 -7.19
N ILE A 631 21.71 17.21 -7.74
CA ILE A 631 21.10 17.56 -9.03
C ILE A 631 20.27 18.83 -8.91
N ILE A 632 19.47 18.95 -7.85
CA ILE A 632 18.72 20.18 -7.54
C ILE A 632 19.67 21.37 -7.44
N GLN A 633 20.79 21.21 -6.72
CA GLN A 633 21.79 22.26 -6.58
C GLN A 633 22.39 22.67 -7.93
N SER A 634 22.70 21.70 -8.81
CA SER A 634 23.27 22.00 -10.13
C SER A 634 22.29 22.68 -11.09
N LYS A 635 20.98 22.43 -10.92
CA LYS A 635 19.91 22.94 -11.79
C LYS A 635 19.11 24.09 -11.16
N LYS A 636 19.63 24.67 -10.09
CA LYS A 636 18.97 25.73 -9.34
C LYS A 636 18.97 27.05 -10.12
N ILE A 637 17.83 27.73 -10.19
CA ILE A 637 17.70 29.04 -10.84
C ILE A 637 17.89 30.14 -9.79
N GLU A 638 19.10 30.69 -9.68
CA GLU A 638 19.47 31.64 -8.62
C GLU A 638 18.59 32.91 -8.55
N GLN A 639 18.14 33.41 -9.71
CA GLN A 639 17.30 34.62 -9.78
C GLN A 639 15.89 34.42 -9.21
N ARG A 640 15.43 33.16 -9.09
CA ARG A 640 14.08 32.82 -8.62
C ARG A 640 14.05 32.37 -7.15
N GLN A 641 15.19 32.45 -6.46
CA GLN A 641 15.28 32.08 -5.05
C GLN A 641 14.65 33.13 -4.16
N THR A 642 13.82 32.67 -3.23
CA THR A 642 13.13 33.51 -2.24
C THR A 642 14.03 33.82 -1.05
N SER A 643 13.60 34.76 -0.20
CA SER A 643 14.27 35.05 1.06
C SER A 643 14.30 33.84 2.01
N LEU A 644 13.28 32.97 1.97
CA LEU A 644 13.23 31.74 2.75
C LEU A 644 14.24 30.71 2.23
N ASP A 645 14.40 30.57 0.91
CA ASP A 645 15.40 29.65 0.33
C ASP A 645 16.82 30.04 0.77
N LYS A 646 17.15 31.33 0.72
CA LYS A 646 18.45 31.84 1.18
C LYS A 646 18.68 31.59 2.67
N ALA A 647 17.67 31.85 3.50
CA ALA A 647 17.76 31.62 4.94
C ALA A 647 17.91 30.13 5.29
N TYR A 648 17.28 29.24 4.52
CA TYR A 648 17.44 27.80 4.66
C TYR A 648 18.86 27.36 4.26
N GLU A 649 19.38 27.84 3.14
CA GLU A 649 20.75 27.53 2.69
C GLU A 649 21.81 28.02 3.66
N GLU A 650 21.65 29.23 4.21
CA GLU A 650 22.53 29.72 5.26
C GLU A 650 22.47 28.85 6.53
N SER A 651 21.33 28.19 6.80
CA SER A 651 21.18 27.26 7.94
C SER A 651 21.94 25.97 7.68
N LEU A 652 21.75 25.39 6.50
CA LEU A 652 22.49 24.22 6.07
C LEU A 652 24.01 24.47 6.06
N ALA A 653 24.47 25.63 5.56
CA ALA A 653 25.88 25.99 5.54
C ALA A 653 26.49 26.12 6.94
N GLY A 654 25.68 26.52 7.93
CA GLY A 654 26.05 26.57 9.34
C GLY A 654 25.98 25.23 10.06
N GLY A 655 25.54 24.15 9.38
CA GLY A 655 25.26 22.85 10.00
C GLY A 655 24.04 22.88 10.93
N ASP A 656 23.15 23.87 10.76
CA ASP A 656 21.98 24.05 11.60
C ASP A 656 20.76 23.29 11.08
N ASN A 657 20.00 22.73 12.02
CA ASN A 657 18.65 22.22 11.80
C ASN A 657 17.65 22.98 12.70
N LYS A 658 16.36 22.65 12.58
CA LYS A 658 15.29 23.23 13.38
C LYS A 658 15.64 23.30 14.87
N TYR A 659 16.04 22.17 15.45
CA TYR A 659 16.25 22.03 16.89
C TYR A 659 17.53 22.71 17.37
N SER A 660 18.62 22.66 16.59
CA SER A 660 19.85 23.41 16.91
C SER A 660 19.60 24.91 16.85
N THR A 661 18.81 25.39 15.89
CA THR A 661 18.45 26.81 15.78
C THR A 661 17.58 27.27 16.95
N ILE A 662 16.58 26.47 17.34
CA ILE A 662 15.77 26.71 18.54
C ILE A 662 16.65 26.76 19.79
N GLN A 663 17.60 25.82 19.91
CA GLN A 663 18.51 25.77 21.05
C GLN A 663 19.38 27.02 21.12
N LYS A 664 19.92 27.50 19.98
CA LYS A 664 20.68 28.77 19.89
C LYS A 664 19.83 29.95 20.35
N ALA A 665 18.58 30.06 19.88
CA ALA A 665 17.65 31.12 20.29
C ALA A 665 17.22 31.03 21.77
N ARG A 666 17.38 29.86 22.40
CA ARG A 666 17.13 29.62 23.83
C ARG A 666 18.34 29.94 24.72
N LEU A 667 19.53 30.18 24.18
CA LEU A 667 20.72 30.35 25.02
C LEU A 667 20.62 31.57 25.94
N GLY A 668 21.11 31.41 27.17
CA GLY A 668 21.11 32.45 28.20
C GLY A 668 19.88 32.42 29.13
N THR A 669 19.90 33.32 30.12
CA THR A 669 18.79 33.45 31.08
C THR A 669 17.58 34.10 30.43
N THR A 670 16.39 33.85 31.00
CA THR A 670 15.13 34.48 30.57
C THR A 670 15.25 36.01 30.50
N LEU A 671 15.94 36.63 31.48
CA LEU A 671 16.22 38.08 31.49
C LEU A 671 17.14 38.52 30.36
N ARG A 672 18.19 37.74 30.03
CA ARG A 672 19.09 38.07 28.91
C ARG A 672 18.36 38.02 27.58
N ARG A 673 17.54 37.00 27.36
CA ARG A 673 16.70 36.87 26.15
C ARG A 673 15.65 37.98 26.07
N MET A 674 15.11 38.41 27.20
CA MET A 674 14.21 39.57 27.28
C MET A 674 14.94 40.86 26.88
N ALA A 675 16.17 41.08 27.34
CA ALA A 675 16.97 42.24 26.93
C ALA A 675 17.27 42.20 25.42
N MET A 676 17.68 41.03 24.88
CA MET A 676 17.86 40.85 23.43
C MET A 676 16.59 41.20 22.65
N LEU A 677 15.42 40.74 23.11
CA LEU A 677 14.15 41.06 22.47
C LEU A 677 13.79 42.56 22.56
N GLN A 678 14.19 43.24 23.63
CA GLN A 678 14.02 44.69 23.75
C GLN A 678 14.98 45.47 22.86
N ASP A 679 16.11 44.89 22.45
CA ASP A 679 17.07 45.51 21.53
C ASP A 679 16.72 45.28 20.05
N LEU A 680 15.98 44.21 19.73
CA LEU A 680 15.45 43.95 18.39
C LEU A 680 14.57 45.11 17.90
#